data_AF-A0A395J2U3-F1
#
_entry.id   AF-A0A395J2U3-F1
#
_cell.length_a   1.000
_cell.length_b   1.000
_cell.length_c   1.000
_cell.angle_alpha   90.00
_cell.angle_beta   90.00
_cell.angle_gamma   90.00
#
_symmetry.space_group_name_H-M   'P 1'
#
loop_
_entity.id
_entity.type
_entity.pdbx_description
1 polymer ?
#
loop_
_entity_poly.entity_id
_entity_poly.type
_entity_poly.pdbx_seq_one_letter_code
_entity_poly.pdbx_strand_id
1 'polypeptide(L)'
;MALRLRRLDGIDKETAAASFNDWWNALLPNTVTIFSDGSESYDDAGKHVGYGYAIYQGQALVATGKGAINTLSHVFDAEAIGALKGLQKALTLPSNADTQRWLCIDSTSVIWCKRANASDTSQWAFLESHRLIDRHAVNIRWSPGHQGITGNEAADSLADAGAKSDIVDPGPTAQPTISGIGSIARSLAHNVTSGWWRKNEPTLSGGYRRWHLDYALKEPMELKLSRPTLHRLLALRSRHGDFEAYHKRFKHEDAETHCPCGKAKTPEHLVFCEISDAPSNGGRRLPNRARVVRDRREEAASVLQPSDVVRHVPEVYYIRPHTFRAPAQDVRRRPPTGAPARNPDPTLAACNETALRGYAHPVRSQAKGSTKEAAAEQFNTWWSQLSDNTITVFSDGSEQYKDGAKLVGYGYAIYRGQSLVRTGSGAINSISHVFDAEAIGALKGLQCALEILRPLDEHIWMCIDSTSVIWCMRANASNTSQWAFLECHALIDQFKVGIRWSPGHMGIEGNETADELADAGANEGRMDDDRSAEPTISGIGTTARALADAATSDWWSRCLTGLSASYRKWGLGYSIAEPPELRLPRTLLHRLLAARTAHGDFAQYHRRFGHTDAELNCLCGYAKTPEHLVFCEISQRKVPCLAGQAGTPT
;
A
#
# COMPACT_ATOMS: atom_id res chain seq x y z
N MET A 1 31.43 -6.32 -16.46
CA MET A 1 32.07 -5.01 -16.72
C MET A 1 30.97 -3.94 -16.70
N ALA A 2 30.82 -3.24 -15.57
CA ALA A 2 29.68 -2.36 -15.32
C ALA A 2 29.79 -1.05 -16.11
N LEU A 3 28.96 -0.89 -17.16
CA LEU A 3 28.78 0.38 -17.85
C LEU A 3 27.92 1.30 -16.97
N ARG A 4 28.59 2.14 -16.16
CA ARG A 4 27.99 3.28 -15.47
C ARG A 4 27.28 4.16 -16.49
N LEU A 5 25.98 4.37 -16.31
CA LEU A 5 25.28 5.55 -16.81
C LEU A 5 26.05 6.77 -16.30
N ARG A 6 26.74 7.49 -17.18
CA ARG A 6 27.08 8.89 -16.88
C ARG A 6 25.74 9.60 -16.72
N ARG A 7 25.41 10.04 -15.50
CA ARG A 7 24.57 11.23 -15.36
C ARG A 7 25.22 12.30 -16.21
N LEU A 8 24.53 12.78 -17.23
CA LEU A 8 24.86 14.02 -17.91
C LEU A 8 24.46 15.15 -16.96
N ASP A 9 25.14 15.28 -15.83
CA ASP A 9 25.01 16.45 -14.96
C ASP A 9 25.62 17.63 -15.75
N GLY A 10 24.76 18.40 -16.43
CA GLY A 10 25.11 19.71 -16.99
C GLY A 10 25.23 19.85 -18.52
N ILE A 11 24.81 18.87 -19.33
CA ILE A 11 24.68 19.07 -20.78
C ILE A 11 23.23 19.49 -21.08
N ASP A 12 23.04 20.61 -21.77
CA ASP A 12 21.72 21.04 -22.21
C ASP A 12 21.14 20.08 -23.28
N LYS A 13 19.81 20.08 -23.44
CA LYS A 13 19.13 19.12 -24.32
C LYS A 13 19.49 19.29 -25.79
N GLU A 14 19.81 20.50 -26.24
CA GLU A 14 20.17 20.78 -27.64
C GLU A 14 21.54 20.17 -27.95
N THR A 15 22.52 20.37 -27.06
CA THR A 15 23.84 19.75 -27.18
C THR A 15 23.75 18.22 -27.15
N ALA A 16 22.89 17.66 -26.30
CA ALA A 16 22.65 16.22 -26.26
C ALA A 16 22.00 15.70 -27.56
N ALA A 17 21.09 16.46 -28.16
CA ALA A 17 20.43 16.10 -29.41
C ALA A 17 21.40 16.17 -30.61
N ALA A 18 22.25 17.20 -30.67
CA ALA A 18 23.31 17.29 -31.66
C ALA A 18 24.26 16.09 -31.57
N SER A 19 24.73 15.76 -30.36
CA SER A 19 25.58 14.59 -30.13
C SER A 19 24.89 13.25 -30.49
N PHE A 20 23.57 13.16 -30.27
CA PHE A 20 22.80 12.01 -30.69
C PHE A 20 22.72 11.90 -32.21
N ASN A 21 22.43 13.00 -32.91
CA ASN A 21 22.38 13.02 -34.38
C ASN A 21 23.74 12.69 -35.00
N ASP A 22 24.85 13.23 -34.48
CA ASP A 22 26.20 12.89 -34.94
C ASP A 22 26.47 11.39 -34.81
N TRP A 23 26.10 10.80 -33.66
CA TRP A 23 26.21 9.37 -33.44
C TRP A 23 25.32 8.56 -34.40
N TRP A 24 24.07 8.98 -34.60
CA TRP A 24 23.10 8.27 -35.44
C TRP A 24 23.52 8.32 -36.91
N ASN A 25 24.05 9.46 -37.37
CA ASN A 25 24.61 9.66 -38.71
C ASN A 25 25.87 8.81 -38.96
N ALA A 26 26.63 8.48 -37.91
CA ALA A 26 27.85 7.69 -38.00
C ALA A 26 27.61 6.16 -37.95
N LEU A 27 26.37 5.71 -37.76
CA LEU A 27 26.06 4.28 -37.75
C LEU A 27 26.21 3.65 -39.14
N LEU A 28 26.58 2.37 -39.17
CA LEU A 28 26.70 1.62 -40.42
C LEU A 28 25.35 1.56 -41.14
N PRO A 29 25.29 1.61 -42.50
CA PRO A 29 24.04 1.62 -43.25
C PRO A 29 23.11 0.43 -42.97
N ASN A 30 23.67 -0.70 -42.56
CA ASN A 30 22.90 -1.91 -42.21
C ASN A 30 22.39 -1.91 -40.76
N THR A 31 22.67 -0.88 -39.97
CA THR A 31 22.24 -0.79 -38.57
C THR A 31 20.76 -0.48 -38.48
N VAL A 32 20.05 -1.22 -37.62
CA VAL A 32 18.65 -0.99 -37.31
C VAL A 32 18.54 -0.16 -36.03
N THR A 33 17.81 0.95 -36.12
CA THR A 33 17.51 1.85 -35.01
C THR A 33 16.00 1.90 -34.77
N ILE A 34 15.59 1.62 -33.55
CA ILE A 34 14.19 1.57 -33.11
C ILE A 34 13.98 2.74 -32.17
N PHE A 35 13.12 3.67 -32.55
CA PHE A 35 12.65 4.74 -31.67
C PHE A 35 11.27 4.37 -31.14
N SER A 36 11.02 4.62 -29.87
CA SER A 36 9.72 4.38 -29.25
C SER A 36 9.37 5.48 -28.27
N ASP A 37 8.07 5.78 -28.18
CA ASP A 37 7.53 6.80 -27.30
C ASP A 37 6.14 6.40 -26.78
N GLY A 38 5.68 7.09 -25.74
CA GLY A 38 4.35 6.96 -25.16
C GLY A 38 3.70 8.34 -24.99
N SER A 39 2.39 8.40 -25.19
CA SER A 39 1.61 9.62 -25.06
C SER A 39 0.38 9.41 -24.18
N GLU A 40 0.01 10.46 -23.44
CA GLU A 40 -1.21 10.56 -22.65
C GLU A 40 -1.92 11.85 -23.02
N SER A 41 -3.20 11.74 -23.36
CA SER A 41 -4.04 12.86 -23.75
C SER A 41 -5.39 12.81 -23.04
N TYR A 42 -6.07 13.95 -22.99
CA TYR A 42 -7.34 14.12 -22.31
C TYR A 42 -8.34 14.81 -23.23
N ASP A 43 -9.53 14.26 -23.35
CA ASP A 43 -10.67 14.86 -24.03
C ASP A 43 -11.97 14.70 -23.21
N ASP A 44 -13.11 15.04 -23.82
CA ASP A 44 -14.43 14.93 -23.19
C ASP A 44 -14.84 13.47 -22.88
N ALA A 45 -14.26 12.49 -23.58
CA ALA A 45 -14.48 11.06 -23.37
C ALA A 45 -13.57 10.49 -22.27
N GLY A 46 -12.47 11.17 -21.95
CA GLY A 46 -11.63 10.90 -20.79
C GLY A 46 -10.14 10.88 -21.11
N LYS A 47 -9.40 10.10 -20.32
CA LYS A 47 -7.96 9.93 -20.50
C LYS A 47 -7.70 8.87 -21.56
N HIS A 48 -6.81 9.16 -22.49
CA HIS A 48 -6.35 8.23 -23.51
C HIS A 48 -4.85 8.07 -23.46
N VAL A 49 -4.38 6.84 -23.68
CA VAL A 49 -2.97 6.50 -23.56
C VAL A 49 -2.57 5.60 -24.72
N GLY A 50 -1.46 5.90 -25.38
CA GLY A 50 -1.02 5.14 -26.54
C GLY A 50 0.50 5.17 -26.71
N TYR A 51 0.99 4.20 -27.49
CA TYR A 51 2.40 4.04 -27.80
C TYR A 51 2.65 4.22 -29.29
N GLY A 52 3.87 4.61 -29.62
CA GLY A 52 4.36 4.74 -30.99
C GLY A 52 5.78 4.19 -31.12
N TYR A 53 6.10 3.65 -32.29
CA TYR A 53 7.48 3.30 -32.63
C TYR A 53 7.79 3.53 -34.11
N ALA A 54 9.02 3.93 -34.38
CA ALA A 54 9.55 4.13 -35.73
C ALA A 54 10.90 3.40 -35.86
N ILE A 55 11.05 2.62 -36.93
CA ILE A 55 12.23 1.78 -37.18
C ILE A 55 12.92 2.29 -38.43
N TYR A 56 14.21 2.54 -38.31
CA TYR A 56 15.07 3.03 -39.37
C TYR A 56 16.21 2.05 -39.64
N GLN A 57 16.56 1.87 -40.91
CA GLN A 57 17.77 1.16 -41.34
C GLN A 57 18.55 2.07 -42.30
N GLY A 58 19.79 2.39 -41.97
CA GLY A 58 20.59 3.34 -42.76
C GLY A 58 19.91 4.70 -42.93
N GLN A 59 19.28 5.20 -41.86
CA GLN A 59 18.49 6.45 -41.82
C GLN A 59 17.22 6.48 -42.68
N ALA A 60 16.93 5.42 -43.43
CA ALA A 60 15.65 5.26 -44.12
C ALA A 60 14.61 4.67 -43.15
N LEU A 61 13.43 5.28 -43.08
CA LEU A 61 12.31 4.73 -42.31
C LEU A 61 11.82 3.44 -42.99
N VAL A 62 11.89 2.31 -42.29
CA VAL A 62 11.57 0.98 -42.84
C VAL A 62 10.30 0.38 -42.26
N ALA A 63 9.90 0.76 -41.05
CA ALA A 63 8.66 0.32 -40.45
C ALA A 63 8.20 1.29 -39.36
N THR A 64 6.89 1.36 -39.13
CA THR A 64 6.27 2.09 -38.04
C THR A 64 5.18 1.27 -37.41
N GLY A 65 4.79 1.64 -36.21
CA GLY A 65 3.60 1.12 -35.58
C GLY A 65 3.14 2.01 -34.44
N LYS A 66 1.88 1.81 -34.06
CA LYS A 66 1.22 2.53 -32.97
C LYS A 66 0.06 1.71 -32.44
N GLY A 67 -0.38 2.02 -31.23
CA GLY A 67 -1.59 1.44 -30.65
C GLY A 67 -2.05 2.19 -29.41
N ALA A 68 -3.34 2.09 -29.11
CA ALA A 68 -3.89 2.51 -27.83
C ALA A 68 -3.68 1.39 -26.79
N ILE A 69 -3.49 1.79 -25.53
CA ILE A 69 -3.51 0.89 -24.38
C ILE A 69 -4.69 1.25 -23.48
N ASN A 70 -4.94 0.42 -22.47
CA ASN A 70 -6.01 0.67 -21.52
C ASN A 70 -5.93 2.10 -20.95
N THR A 71 -7.06 2.81 -20.96
CA THR A 71 -7.18 4.22 -20.54
C THR A 71 -6.83 4.47 -19.08
N LEU A 72 -6.74 3.43 -18.25
CA LEU A 72 -6.29 3.53 -16.86
C LEU A 72 -4.76 3.54 -16.73
N SER A 73 -4.03 3.13 -17.76
CA SER A 73 -2.56 3.06 -17.79
C SER A 73 -1.91 4.45 -17.77
N HIS A 74 -0.59 4.53 -17.71
CA HIS A 74 0.16 5.80 -17.78
C HIS A 74 1.14 5.85 -18.95
N VAL A 75 1.65 7.04 -19.29
CA VAL A 75 2.69 7.25 -20.33
C VAL A 75 3.85 6.26 -20.18
N PHE A 76 4.34 6.05 -18.96
CA PHE A 76 5.41 5.11 -18.66
C PHE A 76 5.11 3.67 -19.13
N ASP A 77 3.86 3.22 -18.98
CA ASP A 77 3.41 1.92 -19.47
C ASP A 77 3.44 1.88 -21.00
N ALA A 78 2.94 2.93 -21.65
CA ALA A 78 2.93 3.05 -23.10
C ALA A 78 4.34 3.07 -23.70
N GLU A 79 5.26 3.85 -23.15
CA GLU A 79 6.67 3.86 -23.59
C GLU A 79 7.29 2.46 -23.51
N ALA A 80 7.07 1.75 -22.39
CA ALA A 80 7.62 0.42 -22.17
C ALA A 80 7.05 -0.63 -23.16
N ILE A 81 5.79 -0.48 -23.54
CA ILE A 81 5.07 -1.32 -24.51
C ILE A 81 5.50 -0.96 -25.93
N GLY A 82 5.60 0.32 -26.27
CA GLY A 82 6.07 0.81 -27.57
C GLY A 82 7.47 0.33 -27.88
N ALA A 83 8.37 0.38 -26.89
CA ALA A 83 9.71 -0.17 -26.98
C ALA A 83 9.70 -1.68 -27.29
N LEU A 84 8.86 -2.46 -26.61
CA LEU A 84 8.73 -3.90 -26.87
C LEU A 84 8.18 -4.18 -28.27
N LYS A 85 7.09 -3.49 -28.66
CA LYS A 85 6.43 -3.68 -29.95
C LYS A 85 7.33 -3.30 -31.12
N GLY A 86 8.08 -2.20 -30.97
CA GLY A 86 9.11 -1.79 -31.92
C GLY A 86 10.24 -2.83 -32.03
N LEU A 87 10.69 -3.38 -30.90
CA LEU A 87 11.70 -4.44 -30.88
C LEU A 87 11.21 -5.72 -31.57
N GLN A 88 10.01 -6.20 -31.23
CA GLN A 88 9.39 -7.36 -31.87
C GLN A 88 9.28 -7.16 -33.39
N LYS A 89 8.83 -5.97 -33.82
CA LYS A 89 8.72 -5.66 -35.25
C LYS A 89 10.08 -5.63 -35.94
N ALA A 90 11.09 -5.02 -35.32
CA ALA A 90 12.45 -4.97 -35.87
C ALA A 90 13.08 -6.36 -36.05
N LEU A 91 12.76 -7.30 -35.16
CA LEU A 91 13.24 -8.68 -35.27
C LEU A 91 12.60 -9.48 -36.41
N THR A 92 11.49 -9.00 -36.99
CA THR A 92 10.89 -9.58 -38.20
C THR A 92 11.50 -9.05 -39.51
N LEU A 93 12.33 -8.00 -39.45
CA LEU A 93 12.94 -7.42 -40.63
C LEU A 93 14.11 -8.27 -41.13
N PRO A 94 14.38 -8.32 -42.45
CA PRO A 94 15.54 -9.01 -43.00
C PRO A 94 16.83 -8.51 -42.33
N SER A 95 17.66 -9.45 -41.87
CA SER A 95 18.93 -9.14 -41.22
C SER A 95 20.00 -10.18 -41.55
N ASN A 96 21.26 -9.76 -41.49
CA ASN A 96 22.44 -10.62 -41.61
C ASN A 96 23.19 -10.68 -40.27
N ALA A 97 24.25 -11.50 -40.20
CA ALA A 97 25.04 -11.69 -38.98
C ALA A 97 25.62 -10.38 -38.41
N ASP A 98 25.90 -9.39 -39.26
CA ASP A 98 26.51 -8.13 -38.88
C ASP A 98 25.49 -7.02 -38.55
N THR A 99 24.19 -7.35 -38.53
CA THR A 99 23.13 -6.36 -38.28
C THR A 99 23.09 -5.95 -36.81
N GLN A 100 23.59 -4.76 -36.51
CA GLN A 100 23.45 -4.15 -35.18
C GLN A 100 22.04 -3.59 -34.96
N ARG A 101 21.54 -3.71 -33.72
CA ARG A 101 20.24 -3.18 -33.31
C ARG A 101 20.40 -2.23 -32.14
N TRP A 102 19.77 -1.07 -32.26
CA TRP A 102 19.75 -0.02 -31.23
C TRP A 102 18.32 0.37 -30.90
N LEU A 103 17.92 0.22 -29.64
CA LEU A 103 16.68 0.70 -29.08
C LEU A 103 16.91 2.07 -28.43
N CYS A 104 16.26 3.10 -28.97
CA CYS A 104 16.37 4.49 -28.61
C CYS A 104 15.09 4.93 -27.89
N ILE A 105 15.22 5.30 -26.62
CA ILE A 105 14.11 5.67 -25.72
C ILE A 105 14.47 7.00 -25.06
N ASP A 106 13.50 7.88 -24.86
CA ASP A 106 13.70 9.20 -24.25
C ASP A 106 13.41 9.23 -22.74
N SER A 107 12.64 8.27 -22.26
CA SER A 107 12.40 8.01 -20.86
C SER A 107 13.54 7.25 -20.19
N THR A 108 14.30 7.99 -19.38
CA THR A 108 15.39 7.41 -18.58
C THR A 108 14.87 6.33 -17.63
N SER A 109 13.69 6.50 -17.04
CA SER A 109 13.06 5.50 -16.16
C SER A 109 12.78 4.18 -16.88
N VAL A 110 12.28 4.23 -18.12
CA VAL A 110 12.06 3.01 -18.92
C VAL A 110 13.39 2.34 -19.26
N ILE A 111 14.42 3.11 -19.61
CA ILE A 111 15.77 2.57 -19.86
C ILE A 111 16.31 1.84 -18.62
N TRP A 112 16.18 2.43 -17.43
CA TRP A 112 16.58 1.79 -16.18
C TRP A 112 15.86 0.45 -15.99
N CYS A 113 14.55 0.43 -16.18
CA CYS A 113 13.76 -0.81 -16.05
C CYS A 113 14.09 -1.85 -17.14
N LYS A 114 14.49 -1.44 -18.35
CA LYS A 114 14.92 -2.34 -19.43
C LYS A 114 16.36 -2.85 -19.27
N ARG A 115 17.21 -2.18 -18.47
CA ARG A 115 18.61 -2.59 -18.22
C ARG A 115 18.81 -3.36 -16.92
N ALA A 116 17.89 -3.19 -15.96
CA ALA A 116 17.98 -3.76 -14.62
C ALA A 116 16.61 -4.37 -14.23
N ASN A 117 16.03 -3.92 -13.12
CA ASN A 117 14.80 -4.51 -12.61
C ASN A 117 13.57 -4.02 -13.40
N ALA A 118 12.80 -4.99 -13.90
CA ALA A 118 11.50 -4.75 -14.50
C ALA A 118 10.58 -4.05 -13.48
N SER A 119 9.82 -3.05 -13.95
CA SER A 119 8.78 -2.42 -13.13
C SER A 119 7.63 -3.38 -12.89
N ASP A 120 6.96 -3.28 -11.74
CA ASP A 120 5.73 -4.02 -11.46
C ASP A 120 4.59 -3.60 -12.41
N THR A 121 4.60 -2.35 -12.89
CA THR A 121 3.63 -1.88 -13.89
C THR A 121 4.10 -2.25 -15.30
N SER A 122 3.18 -2.81 -16.10
CA SER A 122 3.50 -3.37 -17.43
C SER A 122 4.70 -4.33 -17.42
N GLN A 123 4.87 -5.08 -16.33
CA GLN A 123 6.03 -5.94 -16.08
C GLN A 123 6.29 -6.95 -17.20
N TRP A 124 5.23 -7.52 -17.76
CA TRP A 124 5.29 -8.42 -18.92
C TRP A 124 6.07 -7.78 -20.09
N ALA A 125 5.89 -6.48 -20.33
CA ALA A 125 6.55 -5.78 -21.42
C ALA A 125 8.04 -5.58 -21.14
N PHE A 126 8.43 -5.40 -19.87
CA PHE A 126 9.83 -5.31 -19.45
C PHE A 126 10.53 -6.66 -19.53
N LEU A 127 9.94 -7.71 -18.96
CA LEU A 127 10.54 -9.05 -18.94
C LEU A 127 10.71 -9.64 -20.34
N GLU A 128 9.73 -9.44 -21.23
CA GLU A 128 9.88 -9.87 -22.61
C GLU A 128 10.93 -9.04 -23.36
N SER A 129 11.02 -7.73 -23.08
CA SER A 129 12.12 -6.94 -23.65
C SER A 129 13.48 -7.43 -23.17
N HIS A 130 13.64 -7.77 -21.89
CA HIS A 130 14.90 -8.34 -21.38
C HIS A 130 15.30 -9.59 -22.16
N ARG A 131 14.37 -10.54 -22.32
CA ARG A 131 14.61 -11.76 -23.11
C ARG A 131 15.06 -11.46 -24.53
N LEU A 132 14.39 -10.54 -25.21
CA LEU A 132 14.72 -10.18 -26.60
C LEU A 132 16.05 -9.39 -26.70
N ILE A 133 16.32 -8.52 -25.74
CA ILE A 133 17.57 -7.74 -25.68
C ILE A 133 18.77 -8.67 -25.52
N ASP A 134 18.69 -9.60 -24.56
CA ASP A 134 19.78 -10.54 -24.28
C ASP A 134 19.98 -11.52 -25.44
N ARG A 135 18.89 -12.10 -25.96
CA ARG A 135 18.94 -13.08 -27.05
C ARG A 135 19.48 -12.51 -28.36
N HIS A 136 19.21 -11.24 -28.65
CA HIS A 136 19.56 -10.62 -29.93
C HIS A 136 20.63 -9.53 -29.82
N ALA A 137 21.33 -9.44 -28.68
CA ALA A 137 22.38 -8.47 -28.40
C ALA A 137 21.98 -7.03 -28.77
N VAL A 138 20.78 -6.63 -28.35
CA VAL A 138 20.22 -5.30 -28.66
C VAL A 138 20.86 -4.26 -27.75
N ASN A 139 21.35 -3.17 -28.33
CA ASN A 139 21.91 -2.07 -27.56
C ASN A 139 20.80 -1.07 -27.19
N ILE A 140 20.84 -0.50 -25.99
CA ILE A 140 19.90 0.55 -25.57
C ILE A 140 20.64 1.88 -25.50
N ARG A 141 20.06 2.93 -26.08
CA ARG A 141 20.56 4.31 -25.98
C ARG A 141 19.44 5.26 -25.56
N TRP A 142 19.81 6.29 -24.80
CA TRP A 142 18.90 7.39 -24.51
C TRP A 142 18.85 8.38 -25.69
N SER A 143 17.64 8.78 -26.08
CA SER A 143 17.35 9.75 -27.14
C SER A 143 16.67 10.98 -26.52
N PRO A 144 17.18 12.21 -26.66
CA PRO A 144 16.48 13.39 -26.16
C PRO A 144 15.09 13.58 -26.80
N GLY A 145 14.03 13.63 -25.98
CA GLY A 145 12.66 13.92 -26.44
C GLY A 145 12.42 15.41 -26.70
N HIS A 146 11.58 15.70 -27.71
CA HIS A 146 11.21 17.04 -28.20
C HIS A 146 12.40 17.94 -28.54
N GLN A 147 13.35 17.41 -29.32
CA GLN A 147 14.57 18.13 -29.74
C GLN A 147 14.82 18.04 -31.25
N GLY A 148 13.81 17.67 -32.04
CA GLY A 148 13.92 17.62 -33.50
C GLY A 148 14.70 16.42 -34.02
N ILE A 149 14.90 15.37 -33.22
CA ILE A 149 15.49 14.11 -33.68
C ILE A 149 14.43 13.36 -34.48
N THR A 150 14.60 13.28 -35.80
CA THR A 150 13.59 12.74 -36.74
C THR A 150 12.98 11.40 -36.29
N GLY A 151 13.80 10.50 -35.75
CA GLY A 151 13.34 9.21 -35.25
C GLY A 151 12.44 9.32 -34.01
N ASN A 152 12.80 10.18 -33.05
CA ASN A 152 12.04 10.38 -31.82
C ASN A 152 10.74 11.14 -32.10
N GLU A 153 10.79 12.22 -32.86
CA GLU A 153 9.60 13.01 -33.22
C GLU A 153 8.58 12.16 -34.01
N ALA A 154 9.06 11.21 -34.83
CA ALA A 154 8.20 10.25 -35.50
C ALA A 154 7.53 9.28 -34.51
N ALA A 155 8.27 8.79 -33.51
CA ALA A 155 7.71 7.93 -32.47
C ALA A 155 6.69 8.66 -31.58
N ASP A 156 6.98 9.90 -31.19
CA ASP A 156 6.09 10.80 -30.44
C ASP A 156 4.77 11.05 -31.21
N SER A 157 4.89 11.45 -32.48
CA SER A 157 3.73 11.66 -33.36
C SER A 157 2.88 10.38 -33.52
N LEU A 158 3.53 9.21 -33.56
CA LEU A 158 2.84 7.93 -33.63
C LEU A 158 2.18 7.55 -32.30
N ALA A 159 2.79 7.91 -31.17
CA ALA A 159 2.24 7.68 -29.84
C ALA A 159 1.01 8.55 -29.61
N ASP A 160 1.06 9.82 -29.97
CA ASP A 160 -0.09 10.74 -30.00
C ASP A 160 -1.23 10.20 -30.86
N ALA A 161 -0.90 9.72 -32.06
CA ALA A 161 -1.87 9.14 -32.98
C ALA A 161 -2.35 7.75 -32.53
N GLY A 162 -1.63 7.10 -31.62
CA GLY A 162 -2.01 5.85 -30.95
C GLY A 162 -2.94 6.12 -29.78
N ALA A 163 -2.69 7.17 -28.98
CA ALA A 163 -3.56 7.59 -27.89
C ALA A 163 -4.94 8.00 -28.41
N LYS A 164 -5.02 8.65 -29.57
CA LYS A 164 -6.29 9.03 -30.22
C LYS A 164 -7.02 7.86 -30.92
N SER A 165 -6.52 6.63 -30.80
CA SER A 165 -7.18 5.46 -31.40
C SER A 165 -8.26 4.92 -30.48
N ASP A 166 -9.50 4.83 -30.99
CA ASP A 166 -10.63 4.26 -30.24
C ASP A 166 -10.49 2.74 -29.98
N ILE A 167 -9.58 2.08 -30.71
CA ILE A 167 -9.35 0.64 -30.61
C ILE A 167 -8.08 0.38 -29.80
N VAL A 168 -8.27 -0.19 -28.61
CA VAL A 168 -7.19 -0.65 -27.74
C VAL A 168 -6.58 -1.93 -28.30
N ASP A 169 -5.24 -1.97 -28.35
CA ASP A 169 -4.48 -3.14 -28.80
C ASP A 169 -4.83 -4.36 -27.93
N PRO A 170 -5.19 -5.53 -28.50
CA PRO A 170 -5.63 -6.68 -27.72
C PRO A 170 -4.53 -7.31 -26.85
N GLY A 171 -4.96 -8.15 -25.90
CA GLY A 171 -4.06 -8.87 -25.00
C GLY A 171 -3.74 -8.07 -23.73
N PRO A 172 -2.52 -8.19 -23.19
CA PRO A 172 -2.13 -7.52 -21.93
C PRO A 172 -2.24 -5.99 -21.97
N THR A 173 -2.18 -5.38 -23.16
CA THR A 173 -2.35 -3.94 -23.40
C THR A 173 -3.77 -3.44 -23.15
N ALA A 174 -4.77 -4.31 -23.25
CA ALA A 174 -6.16 -3.97 -22.97
C ALA A 174 -6.51 -4.02 -21.47
N GLN A 175 -5.61 -4.56 -20.64
CA GLN A 175 -5.82 -4.68 -19.21
C GLN A 175 -5.31 -3.43 -18.46
N PRO A 176 -5.96 -3.02 -17.36
CA PRO A 176 -5.49 -1.91 -16.55
C PRO A 176 -4.15 -2.26 -15.88
N THR A 177 -3.23 -1.30 -15.84
CA THR A 177 -1.91 -1.50 -15.22
C THR A 177 -1.97 -1.33 -13.71
N ILE A 178 -1.01 -1.93 -12.99
CA ILE A 178 -0.92 -1.83 -11.52
C ILE A 178 -0.83 -0.37 -11.07
N SER A 179 -0.05 0.45 -11.79
CA SER A 179 0.05 1.88 -11.52
C SER A 179 -1.30 2.59 -11.70
N GLY A 180 -2.01 2.28 -12.79
CA GLY A 180 -3.36 2.78 -13.08
C GLY A 180 -4.37 2.45 -11.97
N ILE A 181 -4.43 1.17 -11.56
CA ILE A 181 -5.30 0.71 -10.46
C ILE A 181 -4.95 1.44 -9.16
N GLY A 182 -3.66 1.59 -8.84
CA GLY A 182 -3.21 2.33 -7.67
C GLY A 182 -3.64 3.80 -7.67
N SER A 183 -3.62 4.45 -8.84
CA SER A 183 -4.08 5.83 -9.00
C SER A 183 -5.57 5.98 -8.75
N ILE A 184 -6.39 5.04 -9.27
CA ILE A 184 -7.83 5.00 -9.01
C ILE A 184 -8.11 4.77 -7.54
N ALA A 185 -7.43 3.82 -6.89
CA ALA A 185 -7.62 3.54 -5.47
C ALA A 185 -7.33 4.78 -4.61
N ARG A 186 -6.25 5.51 -4.89
CA ARG A 186 -5.93 6.78 -4.21
C ARG A 186 -7.01 7.84 -4.45
N SER A 187 -7.48 7.98 -5.68
CA SER A 187 -8.53 8.94 -6.04
C SER A 187 -9.86 8.61 -5.37
N LEU A 188 -10.25 7.33 -5.35
CA LEU A 188 -11.44 6.86 -4.65
C LEU A 188 -11.34 7.08 -3.13
N ALA A 189 -10.20 6.75 -2.52
CA ALA A 189 -9.96 7.02 -1.10
C ALA A 189 -10.08 8.52 -0.80
N HIS A 190 -9.44 9.37 -1.61
CA HIS A 190 -9.54 10.82 -1.49
C HIS A 190 -10.99 11.31 -1.62
N ASN A 191 -11.75 10.78 -2.57
CA ASN A 191 -13.16 11.15 -2.78
C ASN A 191 -14.06 10.69 -1.63
N VAL A 192 -13.87 9.48 -1.10
CA VAL A 192 -14.60 8.98 0.08
C VAL A 192 -14.30 9.85 1.29
N THR A 193 -13.03 10.16 1.54
CA THR A 193 -12.62 11.02 2.65
C THR A 193 -13.17 12.44 2.49
N SER A 194 -13.09 13.02 1.30
CA SER A 194 -13.63 14.36 1.00
C SER A 194 -15.15 14.39 1.12
N GLY A 195 -15.84 13.35 0.65
CA GLY A 195 -17.29 13.20 0.78
C GLY A 195 -17.73 13.05 2.24
N TRP A 196 -16.97 12.28 3.04
CA TRP A 196 -17.18 12.22 4.48
C TRP A 196 -17.01 13.60 5.12
N TRP A 197 -15.95 14.35 4.79
CA TRP A 197 -15.75 15.69 5.34
C TRP A 197 -16.91 16.63 5.00
N ARG A 198 -17.30 16.72 3.71
CA ARG A 198 -18.45 17.55 3.27
C ARG A 198 -19.76 17.19 3.97
N LYS A 199 -19.97 15.92 4.31
CA LYS A 199 -21.17 15.47 5.05
C LYS A 199 -21.13 15.87 6.53
N ASN A 200 -19.94 15.87 7.14
CA ASN A 200 -19.79 16.09 8.58
C ASN A 200 -19.51 17.56 8.93
N GLU A 201 -18.91 18.34 8.03
CA GLU A 201 -18.65 19.77 8.24
C GLU A 201 -19.91 20.55 8.68
N PRO A 202 -21.12 20.33 8.11
CA PRO A 202 -22.33 21.02 8.57
C PRO A 202 -22.77 20.63 9.99
N THR A 203 -22.37 19.44 10.47
CA THR A 203 -22.69 18.95 11.83
C THR A 203 -21.81 19.61 12.90
N LEU A 204 -20.74 20.30 12.49
CA LEU A 204 -19.92 21.07 13.40
C LEU A 204 -20.73 22.23 13.98
N SER A 205 -20.47 22.55 15.25
CA SER A 205 -21.12 23.70 15.88
C SER A 205 -20.80 24.97 15.10
N GLY A 206 -21.69 25.97 15.16
CA GLY A 206 -21.48 27.26 14.48
C GLY A 206 -20.15 27.92 14.87
N GLY A 207 -19.60 27.60 16.05
CA GLY A 207 -18.27 28.04 16.47
C GLY A 207 -17.15 27.48 15.60
N TYR A 208 -17.16 26.17 15.33
CA TYR A 208 -16.13 25.48 14.54
C TYR A 208 -16.24 25.76 13.04
N ARG A 209 -17.46 25.96 12.51
CA ARG A 209 -17.66 26.29 11.08
C ARG A 209 -17.02 27.62 10.68
N ARG A 210 -16.86 28.57 11.61
CA ARG A 210 -16.18 29.85 11.36
C ARG A 210 -14.68 29.72 11.11
N TRP A 211 -14.11 28.55 11.42
CA TRP A 211 -12.67 28.32 11.32
C TRP A 211 -12.28 27.75 9.96
N HIS A 212 -13.27 27.46 9.09
CA HIS A 212 -13.06 26.92 7.74
C HIS A 212 -12.01 25.79 7.73
N LEU A 213 -12.19 24.84 8.65
CA LEU A 213 -11.22 23.77 8.83
C LEU A 213 -11.22 22.89 7.58
N ASP A 214 -10.04 22.64 7.03
CA ASP A 214 -9.83 21.59 6.04
C ASP A 214 -9.41 20.30 6.74
N TYR A 215 -9.93 19.17 6.24
CA TYR A 215 -9.46 17.87 6.69
C TYR A 215 -8.06 17.61 6.12
N ALA A 216 -7.02 17.83 6.95
CA ALA A 216 -5.64 17.53 6.60
C ALA A 216 -5.20 16.18 7.19
N LEU A 217 -4.73 15.26 6.33
CA LEU A 217 -4.07 14.01 6.74
C LEU A 217 -2.63 14.20 7.23
N LYS A 218 -2.10 15.43 7.16
CA LYS A 218 -0.73 15.76 7.56
C LYS A 218 -0.72 16.31 8.99
N GLU A 219 0.32 15.94 9.74
CA GLU A 219 0.55 16.48 11.08
C GLU A 219 0.67 18.01 11.02
N PRO A 220 -0.15 18.75 11.78
CA PRO A 220 -0.07 20.22 11.81
C PRO A 220 1.28 20.65 12.39
N MET A 221 1.91 21.66 11.77
CA MET A 221 3.22 22.15 12.19
C MET A 221 3.22 22.67 13.64
N GLU A 222 2.06 23.10 14.16
CA GLU A 222 1.91 23.55 15.54
C GLU A 222 2.26 22.45 16.57
N LEU A 223 2.14 21.16 16.23
CA LEU A 223 2.55 20.07 17.13
C LEU A 223 4.07 19.97 17.29
N LYS A 224 4.85 20.64 16.43
CA LYS A 224 6.30 20.76 16.55
C LYS A 224 6.73 21.85 17.55
N LEU A 225 5.79 22.69 18.01
CA LEU A 225 6.08 23.74 19.00
C LEU A 225 6.37 23.13 20.38
N SER A 226 7.20 23.82 21.17
CA SER A 226 7.43 23.43 22.57
C SER A 226 6.11 23.41 23.35
N ARG A 227 5.95 22.48 24.31
CA ARG A 227 4.71 22.37 25.11
C ARG A 227 4.23 23.69 25.72
N PRO A 228 5.10 24.55 26.31
CA PRO A 228 4.69 25.87 26.78
C PRO A 228 4.17 26.79 25.67
N THR A 229 4.83 26.80 24.50
CA THR A 229 4.41 27.61 23.34
C THR A 229 3.09 27.12 22.77
N LEU A 230 2.94 25.80 22.58
CA LEU A 230 1.70 25.19 22.12
C LEU A 230 0.56 25.44 23.10
N HIS A 231 0.80 25.32 24.41
CA HIS A 231 -0.20 25.65 25.43
C HIS A 231 -0.67 27.11 25.34
N ARG A 232 0.25 28.07 25.21
CA ARG A 232 -0.10 29.49 25.02
C ARG A 232 -0.90 29.70 23.74
N LEU A 233 -0.48 29.12 22.62
CA LEU A 233 -1.19 29.21 21.34
C LEU A 233 -2.62 28.66 21.44
N LEU A 234 -2.80 27.50 22.07
CA LEU A 234 -4.12 26.90 22.29
C LEU A 234 -4.98 27.75 23.24
N ALA A 235 -4.38 28.34 24.30
CA ALA A 235 -5.07 29.25 25.20
C ALA A 235 -5.53 30.52 24.47
N LEU A 236 -4.70 31.10 23.60
CA LEU A 236 -5.04 32.25 22.77
C LEU A 236 -6.21 31.94 21.82
N ARG A 237 -6.12 30.82 21.08
CA ARG A 237 -7.14 30.37 20.13
C ARG A 237 -8.48 30.05 20.81
N SER A 238 -8.43 29.43 21.99
CA SER A 238 -9.65 29.06 22.74
C SER A 238 -10.20 30.20 23.62
N ARG A 239 -9.36 31.17 23.99
CA ARG A 239 -9.61 32.16 25.07
C ARG A 239 -9.84 31.52 26.45
N HIS A 240 -9.45 30.26 26.60
CA HIS A 240 -9.46 29.53 27.87
C HIS A 240 -8.03 29.50 28.42
N GLY A 241 -7.70 30.47 29.28
CA GLY A 241 -6.36 30.67 29.84
C GLY A 241 -6.35 31.78 30.89
N ASP A 242 -5.16 32.22 31.27
CA ASP A 242 -4.94 33.33 32.21
C ASP A 242 -5.28 34.69 31.57
N PHE A 243 -6.57 34.90 31.33
CA PHE A 243 -7.13 36.11 30.74
C PHE A 243 -8.14 36.74 31.67
N GLU A 244 -8.13 38.07 31.75
CA GLU A 244 -9.07 38.82 32.57
C GLU A 244 -10.52 38.43 32.30
N ALA A 245 -10.90 38.33 31.02
CA ALA A 245 -12.26 37.97 30.61
C ALA A 245 -12.65 36.56 31.08
N TYR A 246 -11.71 35.62 31.10
CA TYR A 246 -11.95 34.26 31.58
C TYR A 246 -12.16 34.25 33.10
N HIS A 247 -11.27 34.88 33.86
CA HIS A 247 -11.36 34.95 35.32
C HIS A 247 -12.61 35.72 35.79
N LYS A 248 -12.97 36.81 35.12
CA LYS A 248 -14.23 37.55 35.39
C LYS A 248 -15.46 36.69 35.13
N ARG A 249 -15.48 35.92 34.04
CA ARG A 249 -16.61 35.05 33.68
C ARG A 249 -16.85 33.94 34.71
N PHE A 250 -15.79 33.39 35.29
CA PHE A 250 -15.85 32.29 36.26
C PHE A 250 -15.68 32.74 37.73
N LYS A 251 -15.61 34.05 37.99
CA LYS A 251 -15.50 34.65 39.33
C LYS A 251 -14.34 34.11 40.17
N HIS A 252 -13.16 33.98 39.56
CA HIS A 252 -11.95 33.65 40.31
C HIS A 252 -11.49 34.89 41.09
N GLU A 253 -11.73 34.92 42.41
CA GLU A 253 -11.48 36.09 43.28
C GLU A 253 -9.99 36.37 43.51
N ASP A 254 -9.16 35.34 43.44
CA ASP A 254 -7.71 35.37 43.68
C ASP A 254 -6.87 35.56 42.40
N ALA A 255 -7.52 35.70 41.24
CA ALA A 255 -6.83 35.76 39.97
C ALA A 255 -6.24 37.13 39.66
N GLU A 256 -4.94 37.17 39.37
CA GLU A 256 -4.28 38.35 38.83
C GLU A 256 -4.75 38.62 37.39
N THR A 257 -5.73 39.50 37.24
CA THR A 257 -6.32 39.87 35.94
C THR A 257 -5.46 40.81 35.10
N HIS A 258 -4.44 41.41 35.73
CA HIS A 258 -3.55 42.38 35.11
C HIS A 258 -2.13 41.82 35.03
N CYS A 259 -1.45 42.09 33.91
CA CYS A 259 -0.04 41.80 33.74
C CYS A 259 0.78 42.73 34.65
N PRO A 260 2.00 42.34 35.10
CA PRO A 260 2.90 43.23 35.82
C PRO A 260 3.25 44.54 35.08
N CYS A 261 3.00 44.64 33.76
CA CYS A 261 3.10 45.90 33.02
C CYS A 261 1.91 46.87 33.25
N GLY A 262 0.93 46.48 34.06
CA GLY A 262 -0.27 47.27 34.40
C GLY A 262 -1.45 47.11 33.44
N LYS A 263 -1.31 46.41 32.31
CA LYS A 263 -2.42 46.18 31.37
C LYS A 263 -3.17 44.89 31.69
N ALA A 264 -4.47 44.87 31.38
CA ALA A 264 -5.29 43.66 31.49
C ALA A 264 -4.70 42.51 30.64
N LYS A 265 -4.77 41.29 31.16
CA LYS A 265 -4.35 40.09 30.42
C LYS A 265 -5.36 39.76 29.33
N THR A 266 -5.16 40.30 28.13
CA THR A 266 -5.91 39.93 26.92
C THR A 266 -5.09 38.96 26.03
N PRO A 267 -5.74 38.20 25.12
CA PRO A 267 -5.02 37.39 24.15
C PRO A 267 -3.95 38.16 23.38
N GLU A 268 -4.29 39.36 22.90
CA GLU A 268 -3.36 40.23 22.17
C GLU A 268 -2.24 40.72 23.10
N HIS A 269 -2.58 41.08 24.33
CA HIS A 269 -1.61 41.59 25.29
C HIS A 269 -0.50 40.57 25.62
N LEU A 270 -0.84 39.29 25.77
CA LEU A 270 0.16 38.24 26.07
C LEU A 270 1.17 38.01 24.94
N VAL A 271 0.79 38.31 23.69
CA VAL A 271 1.68 38.15 22.51
C VAL A 271 2.60 39.37 22.33
N PHE A 272 2.12 40.57 22.67
CA PHE A 272 2.85 41.81 22.37
C PHE A 272 3.55 42.44 23.59
N CYS A 273 3.34 41.92 24.80
CA CYS A 273 3.91 42.48 26.02
C CYS A 273 5.32 41.94 26.31
N GLU A 274 6.28 42.86 26.42
CA GLU A 274 7.70 42.54 26.67
C GLU A 274 7.97 41.97 28.08
N ILE A 275 7.00 42.10 29.00
CA ILE A 275 7.10 41.64 30.40
C ILE A 275 6.48 40.25 30.57
N SER A 276 5.46 39.87 29.80
CA SER A 276 4.78 38.56 29.90
C SER A 276 5.56 37.40 29.27
N ASP A 277 6.58 37.69 28.47
CA ASP A 277 7.46 36.69 27.85
C ASP A 277 8.59 36.17 28.77
N ALA A 278 8.65 36.64 30.02
CA ALA A 278 9.51 36.04 31.03
C ALA A 278 8.91 34.69 31.49
N PRO A 279 9.69 33.60 31.57
CA PRO A 279 9.22 32.38 32.19
C PRO A 279 9.02 32.65 33.67
N SER A 280 7.81 32.39 34.15
CA SER A 280 7.46 32.34 35.56
C SER A 280 8.19 31.16 36.20
N ASN A 281 9.46 31.34 36.56
CA ASN A 281 10.16 30.59 37.58
C ASN A 281 11.18 31.53 38.23
N GLY A 282 11.07 31.69 39.54
CA GLY A 282 12.02 32.45 40.33
C GLY A 282 13.44 31.96 40.09
N GLY A 283 14.38 32.89 39.89
CA GLY A 283 15.82 32.63 39.96
C GLY A 283 16.63 33.00 38.72
N ARG A 284 17.39 34.10 38.86
CA ARG A 284 18.58 34.56 38.10
C ARG A 284 18.38 35.15 36.70
N ARG A 285 18.84 36.40 36.57
CA ARG A 285 19.03 37.16 35.33
C ARG A 285 20.14 36.52 34.50
N LEU A 286 19.91 36.26 33.21
CA LEU A 286 20.97 36.05 32.21
C LEU A 286 21.14 37.34 31.37
N PRO A 287 22.39 37.79 31.13
CA PRO A 287 22.66 39.04 30.42
C PRO A 287 22.81 38.78 28.92
N ASN A 288 21.75 39.05 28.15
CA ASN A 288 21.77 39.59 26.77
C ASN A 288 20.39 39.41 26.13
N ARG A 289 19.54 40.43 26.32
CA ARG A 289 18.08 40.36 26.10
C ARG A 289 17.60 40.95 24.77
N ALA A 290 18.47 41.58 23.97
CA ALA A 290 18.05 42.37 22.80
C ALA A 290 18.02 41.60 21.47
N ARG A 291 18.81 40.54 21.30
CA ARG A 291 18.93 39.82 20.01
C ARG A 291 17.91 38.67 19.85
N VAL A 292 17.56 37.99 20.94
CA VAL A 292 16.60 36.85 20.96
C VAL A 292 15.14 37.29 20.80
N VAL A 293 14.82 38.55 21.11
CA VAL A 293 13.45 39.11 21.04
C VAL A 293 13.03 39.42 19.60
N ARG A 294 13.99 39.68 18.70
CA ARG A 294 13.71 39.99 17.28
C ARG A 294 13.38 38.73 16.48
N ASP A 295 14.17 37.66 16.66
CA ASP A 295 13.97 36.39 15.95
C ASP A 295 12.63 35.71 16.32
N ARG A 296 12.19 35.79 17.59
CA ARG A 296 10.90 35.22 18.03
C ARG A 296 9.68 36.00 17.54
N ARG A 297 9.81 37.32 17.30
CA ARG A 297 8.73 38.14 16.71
C ARG A 297 8.52 37.80 15.24
N GLU A 298 9.60 37.56 14.49
CA GLU A 298 9.53 37.15 13.08
C GLU A 298 8.99 35.71 12.95
N GLU A 299 9.40 34.81 13.84
CA GLU A 299 8.92 33.42 13.87
C GLU A 299 7.43 33.32 14.26
N ALA A 300 6.97 34.06 15.30
CA ALA A 300 5.56 34.12 15.68
C ALA A 300 4.68 34.84 14.63
N ALA A 301 5.18 35.91 13.99
CA ALA A 301 4.47 36.61 12.92
C ALA A 301 4.35 35.78 11.63
N SER A 302 5.28 34.83 11.39
CA SER A 302 5.22 33.92 10.23
C SER A 302 4.20 32.79 10.37
N VAL A 303 3.75 32.50 11.60
CA VAL A 303 2.83 31.38 11.92
C VAL A 303 1.40 31.86 12.22
N LEU A 304 1.22 33.13 12.60
CA LEU A 304 -0.10 33.72 12.86
C LEU A 304 -0.75 34.16 11.53
N GLN A 305 -1.86 33.52 11.15
CA GLN A 305 -2.66 33.91 9.99
C GLN A 305 -3.48 35.18 10.32
N PRO A 306 -3.80 36.06 9.36
CA PRO A 306 -4.65 37.24 9.59
C PRO A 306 -6.04 36.90 10.20
N SER A 307 -6.52 35.66 10.05
CA SER A 307 -7.74 35.15 10.68
C SER A 307 -7.63 34.89 12.18
N ASP A 308 -6.42 34.78 12.73
CA ASP A 308 -6.17 34.54 14.17
C ASP A 308 -6.43 35.79 15.02
N VAL A 309 -6.49 36.98 14.41
CA VAL A 309 -6.78 38.27 15.06
C VAL A 309 -8.12 38.80 14.57
N VAL A 310 -9.22 38.21 15.04
CA VAL A 310 -10.57 38.73 14.76
C VAL A 310 -10.69 40.14 15.34
N ARG A 311 -10.71 41.15 14.47
CA ARG A 311 -11.04 42.54 14.81
C ARG A 311 -12.45 42.63 15.41
N HIS A 312 -12.57 43.44 16.46
CA HIS A 312 -13.77 43.89 17.17
C HIS A 312 -15.13 43.63 16.48
N VAL A 313 -16.05 42.96 17.19
CA VAL A 313 -17.50 43.19 17.11
C VAL A 313 -18.12 42.96 18.51
N PRO A 314 -19.02 43.84 19.00
CA PRO A 314 -19.37 44.01 20.42
C PRO A 314 -20.33 42.95 21.00
N GLU A 315 -20.53 43.09 22.31
CA GLU A 315 -21.43 42.35 23.21
C GLU A 315 -22.78 41.90 22.63
N VAL A 316 -23.35 40.95 23.37
CA VAL A 316 -24.72 40.42 23.32
C VAL A 316 -24.88 39.24 22.37
N TYR A 317 -24.88 38.02 22.93
CA TYR A 317 -26.01 37.08 22.80
C TYR A 317 -25.97 36.09 23.97
N TYR A 318 -26.95 36.25 24.86
CA TYR A 318 -27.37 35.26 25.85
C TYR A 318 -27.57 33.90 25.17
N ILE A 319 -26.96 32.85 25.71
CA ILE A 319 -27.44 31.48 25.49
C ILE A 319 -28.09 31.01 26.78
N ARG A 320 -29.41 31.27 26.91
CA ARG A 320 -30.27 30.49 27.80
C ARG A 320 -30.43 29.08 27.21
N PRO A 321 -30.50 28.03 28.04
CA PRO A 321 -30.80 26.69 27.57
C PRO A 321 -32.30 26.59 27.27
N HIS A 322 -32.70 26.84 26.03
CA HIS A 322 -34.04 26.46 25.58
C HIS A 322 -34.02 25.02 25.10
N THR A 323 -34.71 24.19 25.88
CA THR A 323 -35.25 22.88 25.55
C THR A 323 -35.74 22.82 24.10
N PHE A 324 -35.09 22.01 23.26
CA PHE A 324 -35.71 21.55 22.03
C PHE A 324 -35.95 20.04 22.11
N ARG A 325 -37.23 19.70 22.11
CA ARG A 325 -37.77 18.34 22.06
C ARG A 325 -37.60 17.84 20.64
N ALA A 326 -36.74 16.86 20.42
CA ALA A 326 -36.72 16.14 19.14
C ALA A 326 -38.04 15.36 18.99
N PRO A 327 -38.66 15.31 17.79
CA PRO A 327 -39.78 14.42 17.57
C PRO A 327 -39.26 12.98 17.61
N ALA A 328 -39.91 12.16 18.44
CA ALA A 328 -39.77 10.72 18.39
C ALA A 328 -40.37 10.22 17.06
N GLN A 329 -39.58 9.53 16.25
CA GLN A 329 -40.10 8.42 15.47
C GLN A 329 -39.23 7.19 15.71
N ASP A 330 -39.91 6.25 16.33
CA ASP A 330 -39.51 4.90 16.72
C ASP A 330 -39.39 4.04 15.46
N VAL A 331 -38.22 3.45 15.22
CA VAL A 331 -38.15 2.14 14.55
C VAL A 331 -37.14 1.29 15.31
N ARG A 332 -37.62 0.67 16.40
CA ARG A 332 -37.10 -0.63 16.84
C ARG A 332 -37.09 -1.59 15.65
N ARG A 333 -35.93 -2.10 15.26
CA ARG A 333 -35.78 -3.52 14.86
C ARG A 333 -34.44 -4.07 15.34
N ARG A 334 -34.53 -5.09 16.20
CA ARG A 334 -33.44 -6.00 16.56
C ARG A 334 -32.87 -6.68 15.31
N PRO A 335 -31.59 -7.09 15.31
CA PRO A 335 -31.08 -8.03 14.31
C PRO A 335 -31.65 -9.43 14.59
N PRO A 336 -32.19 -10.15 13.60
CA PRO A 336 -32.46 -11.57 13.75
C PRO A 336 -31.20 -12.39 13.44
N THR A 337 -30.81 -13.22 14.38
CA THR A 337 -29.97 -14.40 14.14
C THR A 337 -30.82 -15.48 13.45
N GLY A 338 -30.39 -15.94 12.26
CA GLY A 338 -30.98 -17.07 11.52
C GLY A 338 -30.97 -16.91 9.99
N ALA A 339 -30.16 -17.74 9.30
CA ALA A 339 -29.91 -17.90 7.84
C ALA A 339 -31.18 -18.03 6.93
N PRO A 340 -31.14 -17.98 5.56
CA PRO A 340 -30.05 -18.35 4.63
C PRO A 340 -29.77 -17.40 3.44
N ALA A 341 -28.67 -17.68 2.75
CA ALA A 341 -28.26 -17.07 1.47
C ALA A 341 -29.34 -17.18 0.39
N ARG A 342 -29.60 -16.08 -0.33
CA ARG A 342 -30.28 -16.09 -1.64
C ARG A 342 -29.50 -15.24 -2.64
N ASN A 343 -29.30 -15.87 -3.79
CA ASN A 343 -28.59 -15.47 -5.00
C ASN A 343 -28.94 -14.07 -5.54
N PRO A 344 -28.02 -13.39 -6.23
CA PRO A 344 -28.39 -12.43 -7.27
C PRO A 344 -28.86 -13.16 -8.54
N ASP A 345 -29.97 -12.68 -9.10
CA ASP A 345 -30.64 -13.19 -10.32
C ASP A 345 -29.85 -12.81 -11.60
N PRO A 346 -29.90 -13.63 -12.67
CA PRO A 346 -28.96 -13.62 -13.78
C PRO A 346 -29.57 -13.02 -15.06
N THR A 347 -29.16 -11.82 -15.48
CA THR A 347 -29.56 -11.30 -16.81
C THR A 347 -28.50 -10.45 -17.51
N LEU A 348 -27.20 -10.77 -17.34
CA LEU A 348 -26.10 -10.20 -18.15
C LEU A 348 -25.03 -11.24 -18.53
N ALA A 349 -25.38 -12.52 -18.51
CA ALA A 349 -24.50 -13.64 -18.89
C ALA A 349 -25.05 -14.41 -20.10
N ALA A 350 -25.48 -13.68 -21.13
CA ALA A 350 -25.93 -14.27 -22.39
C ALA A 350 -25.39 -13.45 -23.57
N CYS A 351 -24.08 -13.47 -23.76
CA CYS A 351 -23.42 -13.26 -25.05
C CYS A 351 -21.99 -13.83 -24.92
N ASN A 352 -21.64 -14.76 -25.81
CA ASN A 352 -20.34 -15.43 -25.99
C ASN A 352 -20.15 -16.83 -25.37
N GLU A 353 -21.17 -17.69 -25.40
CA GLU A 353 -20.98 -19.15 -25.45
C GLU A 353 -21.28 -19.65 -26.86
N THR A 354 -20.32 -19.57 -27.80
CA THR A 354 -20.38 -20.38 -29.04
C THR A 354 -19.06 -20.52 -29.82
N ALA A 355 -17.90 -20.30 -29.20
CA ALA A 355 -16.63 -20.69 -29.81
C ALA A 355 -15.59 -20.95 -28.72
N LEU A 356 -15.45 -22.22 -28.31
CA LEU A 356 -14.28 -22.86 -27.68
C LEU A 356 -14.71 -24.24 -27.12
N ARG A 357 -15.20 -25.12 -28.01
CA ARG A 357 -15.27 -26.56 -27.73
C ARG A 357 -13.86 -27.11 -27.95
N GLY A 358 -13.15 -27.49 -26.88
CA GLY A 358 -11.89 -28.21 -27.01
C GLY A 358 -10.95 -28.26 -25.82
N TYR A 359 -11.17 -27.51 -24.75
CA TYR A 359 -10.32 -27.56 -23.55
C TYR A 359 -11.18 -27.67 -22.30
N ALA A 360 -10.89 -28.68 -21.48
CA ALA A 360 -11.64 -29.04 -20.29
C ALA A 360 -11.77 -27.84 -19.32
N HIS A 361 -12.99 -27.34 -19.19
CA HIS A 361 -13.44 -26.39 -18.18
C HIS A 361 -13.66 -27.12 -16.82
N PRO A 362 -13.72 -26.39 -15.71
CA PRO A 362 -12.80 -26.50 -14.58
C PRO A 362 -13.28 -27.45 -13.48
N VAL A 363 -12.34 -28.06 -12.76
CA VAL A 363 -12.61 -28.67 -11.45
C VAL A 363 -12.85 -27.56 -10.43
N ARG A 364 -14.08 -27.04 -10.44
CA ARG A 364 -14.78 -26.62 -9.23
C ARG A 364 -15.61 -27.80 -8.76
N SER A 365 -14.95 -28.92 -8.45
CA SER A 365 -15.55 -30.02 -7.71
C SER A 365 -14.76 -30.26 -6.42
N GLN A 366 -14.75 -29.26 -5.54
CA GLN A 366 -15.12 -29.63 -4.18
C GLN A 366 -16.61 -29.94 -4.24
N ALA A 367 -16.94 -31.20 -4.52
CA ALA A 367 -18.18 -31.74 -4.00
C ALA A 367 -18.14 -31.42 -2.50
N LYS A 368 -19.12 -30.65 -2.00
CA LYS A 368 -19.36 -30.58 -0.55
C LYS A 368 -19.51 -32.03 -0.06
N GLY A 369 -18.45 -32.61 0.49
CA GLY A 369 -18.46 -33.98 1.03
C GLY A 369 -17.29 -34.91 0.67
N SER A 370 -16.34 -34.57 -0.21
CA SER A 370 -15.17 -35.46 -0.44
C SER A 370 -14.08 -35.17 0.59
N THR A 371 -13.69 -36.16 1.38
CA THR A 371 -12.59 -36.05 2.35
C THR A 371 -11.23 -36.07 1.65
N LYS A 372 -10.15 -35.62 2.31
CA LYS A 372 -8.80 -35.65 1.72
C LYS A 372 -8.36 -37.08 1.40
N GLU A 373 -8.79 -38.05 2.20
CA GLU A 373 -8.56 -39.48 2.03
C GLU A 373 -9.17 -39.98 0.71
N ALA A 374 -10.43 -39.63 0.45
CA ALA A 374 -11.09 -40.00 -0.80
C ALA A 374 -10.41 -39.35 -2.03
N ALA A 375 -9.89 -38.13 -1.90
CA ALA A 375 -9.11 -37.50 -2.96
C ALA A 375 -7.76 -38.20 -3.18
N ALA A 376 -7.10 -38.68 -2.12
CA ALA A 376 -5.86 -39.44 -2.20
C ALA A 376 -6.07 -40.82 -2.85
N GLU A 377 -7.15 -41.52 -2.51
CA GLU A 377 -7.54 -42.77 -3.18
C GLU A 377 -7.78 -42.58 -4.69
N GLN A 378 -8.48 -41.50 -5.06
CA GLN A 378 -8.71 -41.15 -6.47
C GLN A 378 -7.39 -40.78 -7.18
N PHE A 379 -6.49 -40.10 -6.48
CA PHE A 379 -5.18 -39.78 -7.02
C PHE A 379 -4.36 -41.04 -7.26
N ASN A 380 -4.24 -41.93 -6.27
CA ASN A 380 -3.52 -43.21 -6.39
C ASN A 380 -4.11 -44.10 -7.48
N THR A 381 -5.44 -44.16 -7.59
CA THR A 381 -6.12 -44.88 -8.67
C THR A 381 -5.70 -44.33 -10.04
N TRP A 382 -5.74 -43.00 -10.21
CA TRP A 382 -5.28 -42.37 -11.44
C TRP A 382 -3.78 -42.63 -11.71
N TRP A 383 -2.94 -42.48 -10.69
CA TRP A 383 -1.49 -42.61 -10.82
C TRP A 383 -1.08 -44.04 -11.19
N SER A 384 -1.78 -45.06 -10.67
CA SER A 384 -1.58 -46.47 -11.01
C SER A 384 -1.99 -46.85 -12.44
N GLN A 385 -2.79 -46.01 -13.11
CA GLN A 385 -3.26 -46.24 -14.47
C GLN A 385 -2.38 -45.57 -15.53
N LEU A 386 -1.39 -44.78 -15.13
CA LEU A 386 -0.49 -44.10 -16.05
C LEU A 386 0.44 -45.11 -16.75
N SER A 387 0.77 -44.82 -18.03
CA SER A 387 1.69 -45.65 -18.80
C SER A 387 3.12 -45.57 -18.24
N ASP A 388 3.92 -46.61 -18.47
CA ASP A 388 5.37 -46.64 -18.13
C ASP A 388 6.19 -45.56 -18.87
N ASN A 389 5.57 -44.86 -19.81
CA ASN A 389 6.13 -43.76 -20.58
C ASN A 389 5.64 -42.38 -20.09
N THR A 390 4.84 -42.34 -19.02
CA THR A 390 4.39 -41.08 -18.42
C THR A 390 5.36 -40.65 -17.31
N ILE A 391 5.78 -39.38 -17.33
CA ILE A 391 6.59 -38.77 -16.29
C ILE A 391 5.67 -38.03 -15.30
N THR A 392 5.85 -38.27 -14.01
CA THR A 392 5.20 -37.50 -12.93
C THR A 392 6.25 -36.85 -12.05
N VAL A 393 6.15 -35.54 -11.89
CA VAL A 393 7.00 -34.71 -11.03
C VAL A 393 6.21 -34.32 -9.80
N PHE A 394 6.59 -34.85 -8.64
CA PHE A 394 6.08 -34.40 -7.35
C PHE A 394 7.03 -33.35 -6.78
N SER A 395 6.48 -32.31 -6.15
CA SER A 395 7.27 -31.25 -5.53
C SER A 395 6.60 -30.75 -4.28
N ASP A 396 7.40 -30.39 -3.29
CA ASP A 396 6.94 -29.82 -2.03
C ASP A 396 7.90 -28.72 -1.53
N GLY A 397 7.44 -27.92 -0.57
CA GLY A 397 8.20 -26.90 0.12
C GLY A 397 8.06 -27.04 1.63
N SER A 398 9.14 -26.77 2.36
CA SER A 398 9.17 -26.90 3.81
C SER A 398 9.80 -25.68 4.48
N GLU A 399 9.29 -25.36 5.66
CA GLU A 399 9.84 -24.35 6.57
C GLU A 399 10.16 -25.01 7.92
N GLN A 400 11.43 -24.94 8.30
CA GLN A 400 12.00 -25.53 9.50
C GLN A 400 12.58 -24.47 10.42
N TYR A 401 12.60 -24.74 11.72
CA TYR A 401 13.18 -23.85 12.72
C TYR A 401 14.24 -24.59 13.53
N LYS A 402 15.49 -24.15 13.40
CA LYS A 402 16.64 -24.75 14.10
C LYS A 402 17.49 -23.67 14.74
N ASP A 403 17.74 -23.80 16.04
CA ASP A 403 18.51 -22.84 16.84
C ASP A 403 18.02 -21.38 16.71
N GLY A 404 16.71 -21.20 16.53
CA GLY A 404 16.08 -19.89 16.33
C GLY A 404 16.25 -19.30 14.91
N ALA A 405 16.95 -20.00 14.01
CA ALA A 405 17.03 -19.66 12.60
C ALA A 405 15.90 -20.34 11.82
N LYS A 406 15.25 -19.56 10.95
CA LYS A 406 14.30 -20.07 9.97
C LYS A 406 15.06 -20.65 8.79
N LEU A 407 14.72 -21.85 8.39
CA LEU A 407 15.30 -22.56 7.25
C LEU A 407 14.15 -22.92 6.30
N VAL A 408 14.35 -22.72 5.01
CA VAL A 408 13.30 -22.95 4.02
C VAL A 408 13.90 -23.71 2.86
N GLY A 409 13.24 -24.77 2.43
CA GLY A 409 13.76 -25.65 1.38
C GLY A 409 12.68 -26.28 0.55
N TYR A 410 13.07 -26.79 -0.61
CA TYR A 410 12.20 -27.50 -1.54
C TYR A 410 12.70 -28.91 -1.76
N GLY A 411 11.77 -29.78 -2.16
CA GLY A 411 12.03 -31.16 -2.55
C GLY A 411 11.24 -31.51 -3.80
N TYR A 412 11.80 -32.39 -4.62
CA TYR A 412 11.07 -32.96 -5.76
C TYR A 412 11.47 -34.41 -6.02
N ALA A 413 10.49 -35.19 -6.45
CA ALA A 413 10.65 -36.60 -6.82
C ALA A 413 10.03 -36.84 -8.20
N ILE A 414 10.82 -37.44 -9.09
CA ILE A 414 10.43 -37.69 -10.48
C ILE A 414 10.27 -39.19 -10.66
N TYR A 415 9.09 -39.56 -11.14
CA TYR A 415 8.72 -40.93 -11.43
C TYR A 415 8.45 -41.10 -12.91
N ARG A 416 8.68 -42.32 -13.39
CA ARG A 416 8.30 -42.78 -14.71
C ARG A 416 7.41 -44.01 -14.54
N GLY A 417 6.16 -43.91 -14.98
CA GLY A 417 5.11 -44.79 -14.45
C GLY A 417 5.05 -44.64 -12.92
N GLN A 418 5.28 -45.72 -12.19
CA GLN A 418 5.37 -45.73 -10.72
C GLN A 418 6.79 -46.02 -10.22
N SER A 419 7.80 -45.99 -11.10
CA SER A 419 9.20 -46.17 -10.71
C SER A 419 9.89 -44.82 -10.48
N LEU A 420 10.45 -44.62 -9.29
CA LEU A 420 11.26 -43.45 -8.98
C LEU A 420 12.52 -43.43 -9.86
N VAL A 421 12.75 -42.35 -10.60
CA VAL A 421 13.88 -42.22 -11.54
C VAL A 421 14.89 -41.17 -11.13
N ARG A 422 14.46 -40.11 -10.44
CA ARG A 422 15.34 -39.05 -9.95
C ARG A 422 14.71 -38.28 -8.81
N THR A 423 15.53 -37.76 -7.91
CA THR A 423 15.13 -36.86 -6.83
C THR A 423 16.05 -35.66 -6.79
N GLY A 424 15.60 -34.61 -6.11
CA GLY A 424 16.46 -33.49 -5.74
C GLY A 424 15.83 -32.66 -4.64
N SER A 425 16.66 -31.90 -3.95
CA SER A 425 16.28 -30.99 -2.89
C SER A 425 17.28 -29.84 -2.81
N GLY A 426 16.89 -28.77 -2.13
CA GLY A 426 17.77 -27.63 -1.90
C GLY A 426 17.16 -26.65 -0.90
N ALA A 427 18.00 -25.78 -0.36
CA ALA A 427 17.55 -24.66 0.45
C ALA A 427 17.33 -23.41 -0.41
N ILE A 428 16.38 -22.58 -0.01
CA ILE A 428 16.21 -21.23 -0.55
C ILE A 428 16.58 -20.20 0.51
N ASN A 429 16.53 -18.92 0.15
CA ASN A 429 16.81 -17.86 1.11
C ASN A 429 15.97 -18.01 2.39
N SER A 430 16.63 -17.94 3.54
CA SER A 430 16.03 -18.19 4.86
C SER A 430 14.91 -17.22 5.24
N ILE A 431 14.80 -16.05 4.58
CA ILE A 431 13.69 -15.12 4.84
C ILE A 431 12.43 -15.43 4.02
N SER A 432 12.54 -16.27 2.99
CA SER A 432 11.44 -16.69 2.11
C SER A 432 10.40 -17.53 2.86
N HIS A 433 9.31 -17.94 2.21
CA HIS A 433 8.26 -18.76 2.85
C HIS A 433 8.02 -20.07 2.09
N VAL A 434 7.31 -21.01 2.71
CA VAL A 434 6.94 -22.32 2.12
C VAL A 434 6.37 -22.18 0.71
N PHE A 435 5.47 -21.21 0.48
CA PHE A 435 4.90 -20.94 -0.84
C PHE A 435 5.97 -20.67 -1.93
N ASP A 436 7.05 -19.97 -1.57
CA ASP A 436 8.14 -19.69 -2.50
C ASP A 436 8.93 -20.96 -2.80
N ALA A 437 9.15 -21.81 -1.79
CA ALA A 437 9.85 -23.07 -1.92
C ALA A 437 9.07 -24.08 -2.76
N GLU A 438 7.76 -24.22 -2.54
CA GLU A 438 6.89 -25.08 -3.36
C GLU A 438 6.95 -24.67 -4.85
N ALA A 439 6.89 -23.37 -5.14
CA ALA A 439 6.97 -22.87 -6.52
C ALA A 439 8.33 -23.14 -7.17
N ILE A 440 9.42 -22.96 -6.42
CA ILE A 440 10.78 -23.23 -6.88
C ILE A 440 11.02 -24.73 -7.05
N GLY A 441 10.57 -25.55 -6.09
CA GLY A 441 10.64 -27.01 -6.15
C GLY A 441 9.90 -27.57 -7.36
N ALA A 442 8.73 -27.03 -7.66
CA ALA A 442 7.96 -27.37 -8.86
C ALA A 442 8.74 -27.05 -10.15
N LEU A 443 9.35 -25.87 -10.25
CA LEU A 443 10.19 -25.51 -11.41
C LEU A 443 11.41 -26.42 -11.54
N LYS A 444 12.16 -26.61 -10.44
CA LYS A 444 13.37 -27.42 -10.40
C LYS A 444 13.08 -28.87 -10.77
N GLY A 445 12.00 -29.44 -10.24
CA GLY A 445 11.52 -30.76 -10.60
C GLY A 445 11.15 -30.86 -12.08
N LEU A 446 10.48 -29.84 -12.64
CA LEU A 446 10.14 -29.83 -14.07
C LEU A 446 11.39 -29.73 -14.95
N GLN A 447 12.31 -28.80 -14.67
CA GLN A 447 13.57 -28.67 -15.41
C GLN A 447 14.34 -30.01 -15.40
N CYS A 448 14.45 -30.62 -14.22
CA CYS A 448 15.12 -31.89 -14.05
C CYS A 448 14.41 -33.04 -14.78
N ALA A 449 13.08 -33.01 -14.88
CA ALA A 449 12.32 -33.99 -15.67
C ALA A 449 12.59 -33.85 -17.17
N LEU A 450 12.72 -32.61 -17.66
CA LEU A 450 13.02 -32.33 -19.06
C LEU A 450 14.41 -32.84 -19.47
N GLU A 451 15.39 -32.84 -18.55
CA GLU A 451 16.73 -33.38 -18.81
C GLU A 451 16.77 -34.90 -18.98
N ILE A 452 15.81 -35.63 -18.41
CA ILE A 452 15.79 -37.11 -18.43
C ILE A 452 14.75 -37.69 -19.39
N LEU A 453 14.14 -36.85 -20.23
CA LEU A 453 13.17 -37.26 -21.23
C LEU A 453 13.79 -38.23 -22.24
N ARG A 454 13.01 -39.25 -22.59
CA ARG A 454 13.32 -40.21 -23.64
C ARG A 454 12.37 -40.02 -24.83
N PRO A 455 12.74 -40.48 -26.05
CA PRO A 455 11.88 -40.38 -27.22
C PRO A 455 10.51 -41.09 -27.07
N LEU A 456 10.42 -42.07 -26.18
CA LEU A 456 9.20 -42.83 -25.89
C LEU A 456 8.31 -42.17 -24.84
N ASP A 457 8.81 -41.15 -24.11
CA ASP A 457 8.02 -40.54 -23.04
C ASP A 457 6.88 -39.68 -23.66
N GLU A 458 5.64 -39.92 -23.22
CA GLU A 458 4.44 -39.42 -23.89
C GLU A 458 3.88 -38.14 -23.25
N HIS A 459 3.88 -38.09 -21.91
CA HIS A 459 3.25 -37.04 -21.13
C HIS A 459 4.05 -36.71 -19.87
N ILE A 460 4.02 -35.44 -19.47
CA ILE A 460 4.59 -34.95 -18.22
C ILE A 460 3.45 -34.39 -17.37
N TRP A 461 3.38 -34.83 -16.12
CA TRP A 461 2.45 -34.32 -15.12
C TRP A 461 3.21 -33.74 -13.94
N MET A 462 2.90 -32.50 -13.56
CA MET A 462 3.30 -31.91 -12.29
C MET A 462 2.22 -32.19 -11.25
N CYS A 463 2.61 -32.79 -10.14
CA CYS A 463 1.77 -33.17 -9.02
C CYS A 463 2.17 -32.30 -7.82
N ILE A 464 1.32 -31.33 -7.47
CA ILE A 464 1.59 -30.32 -6.45
C ILE A 464 0.47 -30.37 -5.41
N ASP A 465 0.77 -30.23 -4.14
CA ASP A 465 -0.20 -30.28 -3.05
C ASP A 465 -0.75 -28.92 -2.64
N SER A 466 0.01 -27.87 -2.93
CA SER A 466 -0.38 -26.49 -2.74
C SER A 466 -1.31 -25.98 -3.83
N THR A 467 -2.58 -25.86 -3.47
CA THR A 467 -3.59 -25.29 -4.36
C THR A 467 -3.23 -23.87 -4.78
N SER A 468 -2.68 -23.03 -3.88
CA SER A 468 -2.27 -21.66 -4.21
C SER A 468 -1.16 -21.60 -5.26
N VAL A 469 -0.17 -22.51 -5.20
CA VAL A 469 0.86 -22.61 -6.23
C VAL A 469 0.26 -23.06 -7.56
N ILE A 470 -0.65 -24.05 -7.55
CA ILE A 470 -1.36 -24.48 -8.77
C ILE A 470 -2.14 -23.32 -9.40
N TRP A 471 -2.82 -22.50 -8.60
CA TRP A 471 -3.53 -21.31 -9.09
C TRP A 471 -2.58 -20.36 -9.81
N CYS A 472 -1.40 -20.09 -9.24
CA CYS A 472 -0.39 -19.25 -9.87
C CYS A 472 0.24 -19.90 -11.12
N MET A 473 0.44 -21.22 -11.12
CA MET A 473 0.98 -21.96 -12.28
C MET A 473 0.00 -22.03 -13.46
N ARG A 474 -1.32 -21.97 -13.20
CA ARG A 474 -2.36 -22.03 -14.25
C ARG A 474 -2.84 -20.67 -14.73
N ALA A 475 -2.66 -19.62 -13.94
CA ALA A 475 -3.17 -18.29 -14.22
C ALA A 475 -2.04 -17.25 -14.13
N ASN A 476 -2.13 -16.32 -13.17
CA ASN A 476 -1.15 -15.25 -13.03
C ASN A 476 -0.04 -15.64 -12.05
N ALA A 477 1.20 -15.41 -12.48
CA ALA A 477 2.37 -15.54 -11.63
C ALA A 477 2.26 -14.64 -10.41
N SER A 478 2.58 -15.18 -9.23
CA SER A 478 2.70 -14.39 -8.01
C SER A 478 3.84 -13.39 -8.12
N ASN A 479 3.74 -12.24 -7.45
CA ASN A 479 4.86 -11.29 -7.37
C ASN A 479 6.05 -11.89 -6.60
N THR A 480 5.79 -12.81 -5.67
CA THR A 480 6.86 -13.55 -4.97
C THR A 480 7.24 -14.80 -5.76
N SER A 481 8.54 -15.10 -5.83
CA SER A 481 9.10 -16.14 -6.72
C SER A 481 8.58 -16.06 -8.16
N GLN A 482 8.29 -14.85 -8.65
CA GLN A 482 7.64 -14.64 -9.96
C GLN A 482 8.42 -15.26 -11.12
N TRP A 483 9.76 -15.20 -11.04
CA TRP A 483 10.62 -15.80 -12.04
C TRP A 483 10.37 -17.30 -12.19
N ALA A 484 10.12 -18.01 -11.08
CA ALA A 484 9.87 -19.44 -11.08
C ALA A 484 8.53 -19.76 -11.78
N PHE A 485 7.49 -18.98 -11.47
CA PHE A 485 6.19 -19.10 -12.11
C PHE A 485 6.25 -18.81 -13.63
N LEU A 486 6.91 -17.74 -14.03
CA LEU A 486 7.00 -17.35 -15.45
C LEU A 486 7.81 -18.33 -16.28
N GLU A 487 8.84 -18.94 -15.68
CA GLU A 487 9.60 -19.99 -16.35
C GLU A 487 8.78 -21.29 -16.45
N CYS A 488 8.10 -21.69 -15.37
CA CYS A 488 7.14 -22.78 -15.42
C CYS A 488 6.08 -22.56 -16.49
N HIS A 489 5.48 -21.36 -16.60
CA HIS A 489 4.50 -21.05 -17.64
C HIS A 489 5.05 -21.31 -19.05
N ALA A 490 6.29 -20.89 -19.32
CA ALA A 490 6.93 -21.10 -20.60
C ALA A 490 7.16 -22.60 -20.88
N LEU A 491 7.66 -23.35 -19.89
CA LEU A 491 7.90 -24.79 -20.01
C LEU A 491 6.60 -25.60 -20.14
N ILE A 492 5.56 -25.24 -19.37
CA ILE A 492 4.24 -25.85 -19.43
C ILE A 492 3.64 -25.71 -20.83
N ASP A 493 3.70 -24.50 -21.41
CA ASP A 493 3.17 -24.29 -22.76
C ASP A 493 4.01 -24.97 -23.83
N GLN A 494 5.34 -24.94 -23.71
CA GLN A 494 6.25 -25.55 -24.68
C GLN A 494 6.11 -27.08 -24.72
N PHE A 495 6.05 -27.73 -23.56
CA PHE A 495 6.06 -29.20 -23.45
C PHE A 495 4.67 -29.80 -23.18
N LYS A 496 3.62 -28.96 -23.18
CA LYS A 496 2.22 -29.35 -22.90
C LYS A 496 2.08 -30.15 -21.60
N VAL A 497 2.73 -29.64 -20.56
CA VAL A 497 2.78 -30.27 -19.23
C VAL A 497 1.40 -30.18 -18.56
N GLY A 498 0.90 -31.30 -18.06
CA GLY A 498 -0.30 -31.34 -17.26
C GLY A 498 -0.01 -30.96 -15.80
N ILE A 499 -0.93 -30.27 -15.13
CA ILE A 499 -0.83 -29.98 -13.68
C ILE A 499 -1.97 -30.68 -12.98
N ARG A 500 -1.67 -31.43 -11.93
CA ARG A 500 -2.64 -32.12 -11.06
C ARG A 500 -2.38 -31.79 -9.60
N TRP A 501 -3.47 -31.66 -8.85
CA TRP A 501 -3.39 -31.52 -7.40
C TRP A 501 -3.18 -32.89 -6.75
N SER A 502 -2.19 -33.00 -5.87
CA SER A 502 -1.84 -34.18 -5.09
C SER A 502 -2.09 -33.90 -3.61
N PRO A 503 -3.04 -34.54 -2.92
CA PRO A 503 -3.27 -34.27 -1.50
C PRO A 503 -2.03 -34.55 -0.63
N GLY A 504 -1.50 -33.52 0.03
CA GLY A 504 -0.36 -33.65 0.96
C GLY A 504 -0.70 -34.31 2.30
N HIS A 505 0.28 -35.03 2.85
CA HIS A 505 0.23 -35.85 4.08
C HIS A 505 -0.88 -36.90 4.09
N MET A 506 -1.09 -37.57 2.96
CA MET A 506 -2.13 -38.60 2.78
C MET A 506 -1.56 -39.96 2.36
N GLY A 507 -0.25 -40.17 2.48
CA GLY A 507 0.41 -41.44 2.14
C GLY A 507 0.54 -41.67 0.63
N ILE A 508 0.53 -40.61 -0.17
CA ILE A 508 0.82 -40.69 -1.61
C ILE A 508 2.34 -40.72 -1.75
N GLU A 509 2.90 -41.87 -2.12
CA GLU A 509 4.35 -42.12 -2.14
C GLU A 509 5.17 -40.96 -2.73
N GLY A 510 4.80 -40.49 -3.92
CA GLY A 510 5.53 -39.39 -4.58
C GLY A 510 5.46 -38.06 -3.82
N ASN A 511 4.34 -37.76 -3.16
CA ASN A 511 4.19 -36.54 -2.36
C ASN A 511 4.95 -36.64 -1.03
N GLU A 512 4.84 -37.76 -0.32
CA GLU A 512 5.57 -37.97 0.93
C GLU A 512 7.08 -37.95 0.67
N THR A 513 7.54 -38.50 -0.47
CA THR A 513 8.94 -38.42 -0.88
C THR A 513 9.38 -36.98 -1.13
N ALA A 514 8.53 -36.16 -1.78
CA ALA A 514 8.85 -34.76 -2.02
C ALA A 514 8.87 -33.93 -0.73
N ASP A 515 7.97 -34.19 0.22
CA ASP A 515 7.91 -33.60 1.56
C ASP A 515 9.18 -33.93 2.37
N GLU A 516 9.56 -35.21 2.44
CA GLU A 516 10.80 -35.65 3.09
C GLU A 516 12.05 -34.98 2.49
N LEU A 517 12.07 -34.83 1.17
CA LEU A 517 13.16 -34.14 0.46
C LEU A 517 13.15 -32.63 0.72
N ALA A 518 11.98 -32.01 0.87
CA ALA A 518 11.86 -30.59 1.20
C ALA A 518 12.36 -30.31 2.62
N ASP A 519 12.00 -31.17 3.57
CA ASP A 519 12.51 -31.17 4.93
C ASP A 519 14.03 -31.35 4.96
N ALA A 520 14.56 -32.31 4.20
CA ALA A 520 16.00 -32.51 4.08
C ALA A 520 16.68 -31.28 3.47
N GLY A 521 16.14 -30.73 2.39
CA GLY A 521 16.67 -29.54 1.72
C GLY A 521 16.71 -28.32 2.66
N ALA A 522 15.64 -28.09 3.43
CA ALA A 522 15.59 -27.03 4.42
C ALA A 522 16.66 -27.23 5.52
N ASN A 523 16.78 -28.45 6.05
CA ASN A 523 17.70 -28.75 7.15
C ASN A 523 19.18 -28.80 6.74
N GLU A 524 19.50 -29.21 5.51
CA GLU A 524 20.85 -29.18 4.96
C GLU A 524 21.34 -27.75 4.75
N GLY A 525 20.43 -26.81 4.44
CA GLY A 525 20.75 -25.40 4.26
C GLY A 525 21.64 -25.12 3.04
N ARG A 526 21.81 -26.11 2.15
CA ARG A 526 22.60 -25.97 0.93
C ARG A 526 21.77 -25.22 -0.12
N MET A 527 22.09 -23.94 -0.29
CA MET A 527 21.48 -23.09 -1.31
C MET A 527 22.21 -23.24 -2.64
N ASP A 528 21.46 -23.33 -3.73
CA ASP A 528 22.01 -23.27 -5.09
C ASP A 528 22.52 -21.85 -5.39
N ASP A 529 23.57 -21.71 -6.21
CA ASP A 529 24.09 -20.40 -6.67
C ASP A 529 23.22 -19.86 -7.82
N ASP A 530 21.94 -19.66 -7.55
CA ASP A 530 20.96 -19.14 -8.49
C ASP A 530 19.94 -18.19 -7.81
N ARG A 531 18.87 -17.85 -8.54
CA ARG A 531 17.84 -16.90 -8.08
C ARG A 531 17.07 -17.38 -6.84
N SER A 532 17.14 -18.66 -6.48
CA SER A 532 16.55 -19.18 -5.25
C SER A 532 17.32 -18.76 -4.00
N ALA A 533 18.59 -18.36 -4.16
CA ALA A 533 19.40 -17.81 -3.07
C ALA A 533 19.03 -16.36 -2.71
N GLU A 534 18.32 -15.67 -3.60
CA GLU A 534 17.90 -14.30 -3.39
C GLU A 534 16.66 -14.23 -2.47
N PRO A 535 16.54 -13.18 -1.64
CA PRO A 535 15.37 -12.99 -0.80
C PRO A 535 14.11 -12.77 -1.63
N THR A 536 13.01 -13.44 -1.27
CA THR A 536 11.72 -13.29 -1.97
C THR A 536 10.97 -12.03 -1.53
N ILE A 537 10.06 -11.53 -2.38
CA ILE A 537 9.26 -10.33 -2.08
C ILE A 537 8.41 -10.53 -0.82
N SER A 538 7.83 -11.73 -0.66
CA SER A 538 7.07 -12.10 0.55
C SER A 538 7.96 -12.07 1.80
N GLY A 539 9.18 -12.59 1.71
CA GLY A 539 10.18 -12.57 2.77
C GLY A 539 10.59 -11.15 3.18
N ILE A 540 10.92 -10.32 2.20
CA ILE A 540 11.22 -8.89 2.40
C ILE A 540 10.04 -8.17 3.06
N GLY A 541 8.82 -8.42 2.61
CA GLY A 541 7.61 -7.81 3.18
C GLY A 541 7.35 -8.21 4.63
N THR A 542 7.67 -9.45 5.01
CA THR A 542 7.60 -9.89 6.41
C THR A 542 8.68 -9.23 7.27
N THR A 543 9.91 -9.17 6.79
CA THR A 543 11.01 -8.48 7.49
C THR A 543 10.73 -6.99 7.66
N ALA A 544 10.21 -6.32 6.62
CA ALA A 544 9.86 -4.91 6.67
C ALA A 544 8.77 -4.62 7.73
N ARG A 545 7.76 -5.48 7.84
CA ARG A 545 6.73 -5.37 8.88
C ARG A 545 7.32 -5.55 10.28
N ALA A 546 8.13 -6.58 10.49
CA ALA A 546 8.79 -6.81 11.78
C ALA A 546 9.69 -5.63 12.19
N LEU A 547 10.45 -5.08 11.24
CA LEU A 547 11.27 -3.89 11.48
C LEU A 547 10.43 -2.65 11.77
N ALA A 548 9.30 -2.47 11.08
CA ALA A 548 8.37 -1.37 11.35
C ALA A 548 7.73 -1.48 12.74
N ASP A 549 7.33 -2.69 13.14
CA ASP A 549 6.77 -2.96 14.47
C ASP A 549 7.81 -2.72 15.58
N ALA A 550 9.05 -3.16 15.37
CA ALA A 550 10.17 -2.91 16.27
C ALA A 550 10.50 -1.41 16.37
N ALA A 551 10.59 -0.71 15.24
CA ALA A 551 10.84 0.73 15.20
C ALA A 551 9.70 1.52 15.87
N THR A 552 8.46 1.09 15.67
CA THR A 552 7.28 1.68 16.33
C THR A 552 7.33 1.47 17.85
N SER A 553 7.71 0.27 18.29
CA SER A 553 7.84 -0.06 19.72
C SER A 553 8.98 0.72 20.39
N ASP A 554 10.12 0.86 19.71
CA ASP A 554 11.27 1.65 20.18
C ASP A 554 10.95 3.15 20.22
N TRP A 555 10.33 3.69 19.16
CA TRP A 555 9.82 5.06 19.14
C TRP A 555 8.84 5.31 20.29
N TRP A 556 7.87 4.42 20.51
CA TRP A 556 6.92 4.55 21.60
C TRP A 556 7.61 4.52 22.97
N SER A 557 8.58 3.61 23.14
CA SER A 557 9.39 3.51 24.37
C SER A 557 10.16 4.80 24.67
N ARG A 558 10.70 5.47 23.64
CA ARG A 558 11.32 6.80 23.79
C ARG A 558 10.30 7.86 24.15
N CYS A 559 9.14 7.89 23.49
CA CYS A 559 8.07 8.82 23.80
C CYS A 559 7.57 8.68 25.25
N LEU A 560 7.47 7.45 25.78
CA LEU A 560 7.08 7.18 27.16
C LEU A 560 7.98 7.90 28.18
N THR A 561 9.26 8.07 27.89
CA THR A 561 10.20 8.78 28.79
C THR A 561 9.87 10.27 28.92
N GLY A 562 9.36 10.89 27.84
CA GLY A 562 8.93 12.28 27.80
C GLY A 562 7.56 12.55 28.42
N LEU A 563 6.78 11.50 28.72
CA LEU A 563 5.48 11.63 29.38
C LEU A 563 5.65 12.02 30.85
N SER A 564 4.67 12.73 31.41
CA SER A 564 4.67 13.02 32.85
C SER A 564 4.48 11.75 33.69
N ALA A 565 4.89 11.79 34.96
CA ALA A 565 4.73 10.66 35.88
C ALA A 565 3.27 10.18 35.99
N SER A 566 2.30 11.10 35.89
CA SER A 566 0.88 10.77 35.88
C SER A 566 0.51 9.91 34.67
N TYR A 567 0.96 10.29 33.47
CA TYR A 567 0.66 9.55 32.23
C TYR A 567 1.35 8.19 32.17
N ARG A 568 2.59 8.07 32.66
CA ARG A 568 3.31 6.79 32.70
C ARG A 568 2.60 5.73 33.56
N LYS A 569 1.88 6.14 34.61
CA LYS A 569 1.11 5.23 35.49
C LYS A 569 0.03 4.44 34.73
N TRP A 570 -0.46 4.98 33.61
CA TRP A 570 -1.52 4.34 32.83
C TRP A 570 -1.04 3.20 31.95
N GLY A 571 0.28 3.02 31.77
CA GLY A 571 0.83 1.91 30.98
C GLY A 571 0.28 1.83 29.56
N LEU A 572 0.03 2.99 28.91
CA LEU A 572 -0.61 3.04 27.60
C LEU A 572 0.27 2.36 26.55
N GLY A 573 -0.29 1.38 25.85
CA GLY A 573 0.30 0.86 24.62
C GLY A 573 0.05 1.81 23.44
N TYR A 574 0.94 1.79 22.46
CA TYR A 574 0.68 2.46 21.18
C TYR A 574 -0.27 1.60 20.35
N SER A 575 -1.37 2.19 19.90
CA SER A 575 -2.34 1.55 19.00
C SER A 575 -2.74 2.53 17.90
N ILE A 576 -2.69 2.07 16.66
CA ILE A 576 -3.17 2.81 15.48
C ILE A 576 -4.70 2.65 15.34
N ALA A 577 -5.27 1.59 15.92
CA ALA A 577 -6.70 1.33 15.84
C ALA A 577 -7.50 2.32 16.70
N GLU A 578 -8.61 2.82 16.13
CA GLU A 578 -9.55 3.70 16.82
C GLU A 578 -10.04 3.02 18.13
N PRO A 579 -9.87 3.65 19.30
CA PRO A 579 -10.38 3.10 20.54
C PRO A 579 -11.91 3.01 20.49
N PRO A 580 -12.50 1.90 20.96
CA PRO A 580 -13.94 1.66 20.86
C PRO A 580 -14.78 2.73 21.57
N GLU A 581 -14.21 3.44 22.57
CA GLU A 581 -14.87 4.53 23.26
C GLU A 581 -15.24 5.71 22.35
N LEU A 582 -14.52 5.94 21.24
CA LEU A 582 -14.86 7.01 20.29
C LEU A 582 -16.15 6.73 19.52
N ARG A 583 -16.63 5.49 19.52
CA ARG A 583 -17.92 5.10 18.93
C ARG A 583 -19.11 5.34 19.85
N LEU A 584 -18.88 5.74 21.11
CA LEU A 584 -19.95 6.03 22.06
C LEU A 584 -20.70 7.31 21.68
N PRO A 585 -22.02 7.40 21.96
CA PRO A 585 -22.75 8.66 21.83
C PRO A 585 -22.04 9.80 22.57
N ARG A 586 -21.98 10.99 21.96
CA ARG A 586 -21.20 12.14 22.47
C ARG A 586 -21.49 12.47 23.95
N THR A 587 -22.73 12.34 24.39
CA THR A 587 -23.14 12.57 25.80
C THR A 587 -22.53 11.54 26.76
N LEU A 588 -22.43 10.29 26.31
CA LEU A 588 -21.84 9.19 27.07
C LEU A 588 -20.32 9.29 27.09
N LEU A 589 -19.71 9.57 25.93
CA LEU A 589 -18.27 9.82 25.82
C LEU A 589 -17.84 11.00 26.72
N HIS A 590 -18.59 12.10 26.71
CA HIS A 590 -18.34 13.24 27.60
C HIS A 590 -18.36 12.84 29.09
N ARG A 591 -19.36 12.08 29.54
CA ARG A 591 -19.45 11.63 30.93
C ARG A 591 -18.34 10.65 31.30
N LEU A 592 -17.99 9.74 30.39
CA LEU A 592 -16.90 8.79 30.57
C LEU A 592 -15.55 9.53 30.73
N LEU A 593 -15.28 10.52 29.86
CA LEU A 593 -14.09 11.35 29.95
C LEU A 593 -14.08 12.19 31.24
N ALA A 594 -15.21 12.80 31.61
CA ALA A 594 -15.34 13.54 32.86
C ALA A 594 -15.07 12.65 34.08
N ALA A 595 -15.64 11.44 34.13
CA ALA A 595 -15.41 10.49 35.21
C ALA A 595 -13.95 10.02 35.27
N ARG A 596 -13.34 9.66 34.13
CA ARG A 596 -11.92 9.24 34.06
C ARG A 596 -10.95 10.34 34.49
N THR A 597 -11.29 11.59 34.23
CA THR A 597 -10.44 12.75 34.58
C THR A 597 -10.80 13.38 35.93
N ALA A 598 -11.92 12.99 36.53
CA ALA A 598 -12.56 13.68 37.66
C ALA A 598 -12.82 15.18 37.43
N HIS A 599 -12.86 15.62 36.16
CA HIS A 599 -13.15 16.99 35.75
C HIS A 599 -14.57 17.07 35.20
N GLY A 600 -15.50 17.62 36.00
CA GLY A 600 -16.92 17.70 35.66
C GLY A 600 -17.77 18.16 36.84
N ASP A 601 -19.08 17.96 36.74
CA ASP A 601 -20.07 18.24 37.81
C ASP A 601 -19.94 17.21 38.96
N PHE A 602 -18.84 17.29 39.69
CA PHE A 602 -18.51 16.43 40.81
C PHE A 602 -18.31 17.25 42.07
N ALA A 603 -18.80 16.73 43.20
CA ALA A 603 -18.70 17.39 44.49
C ALA A 603 -17.25 17.72 44.86
N GLN A 604 -16.31 16.82 44.57
CA GLN A 604 -14.88 17.03 44.80
C GLN A 604 -14.32 18.18 43.95
N TYR A 605 -14.71 18.26 42.67
CA TYR A 605 -14.28 19.33 41.77
C TYR A 605 -14.81 20.68 42.26
N HIS A 606 -16.10 20.79 42.54
CA HIS A 606 -16.72 22.03 43.02
C HIS A 606 -16.14 22.51 44.37
N ARG A 607 -15.86 21.59 45.31
CA ARG A 607 -15.18 21.93 46.58
C ARG A 607 -13.76 22.44 46.36
N ARG A 608 -13.00 21.80 45.46
CA ARG A 608 -11.62 22.19 45.16
C ARG A 608 -11.53 23.61 44.59
N PHE A 609 -12.53 24.03 43.81
CA PHE A 609 -12.57 25.35 43.17
C PHE A 609 -13.49 26.36 43.86
N GLY A 610 -14.03 26.03 45.04
CA GLY A 610 -14.82 26.97 45.84
C GLY A 610 -16.16 27.39 45.23
N HIS A 611 -16.75 26.57 44.36
CA HIS A 611 -18.05 26.88 43.75
C HIS A 611 -19.17 26.79 44.80
N THR A 612 -19.67 27.94 45.26
CA THR A 612 -20.66 28.04 46.35
C THR A 612 -22.10 27.81 45.91
N ASP A 613 -22.38 27.94 44.62
CA ASP A 613 -23.70 27.75 43.98
C ASP A 613 -23.89 26.34 43.40
N ALA A 614 -22.90 25.46 43.55
CA ALA A 614 -22.91 24.15 42.95
C ALA A 614 -23.67 23.11 43.79
N GLU A 615 -24.60 22.41 43.14
CA GLU A 615 -25.29 21.27 43.73
C GLU A 615 -24.33 20.08 43.90
N LEU A 616 -23.82 19.88 45.12
CA LEU A 616 -22.84 18.83 45.42
C LEU A 616 -23.45 17.43 45.46
N ASN A 617 -24.76 17.34 45.62
CA ASN A 617 -25.49 16.08 45.72
C ASN A 617 -26.32 15.83 44.46
N CYS A 618 -26.43 14.55 44.09
CA CYS A 618 -27.37 14.09 43.09
C CYS A 618 -28.79 14.11 43.66
N LEU A 619 -29.80 14.08 42.79
CA LEU A 619 -31.22 14.00 43.17
C LEU A 619 -31.56 12.75 43.99
N CYS A 620 -30.71 11.71 43.97
CA CYS A 620 -30.85 10.55 44.84
C CYS A 620 -30.27 10.75 46.25
N GLY A 621 -29.83 11.97 46.59
CA GLY A 621 -29.32 12.34 47.92
C GLY A 621 -27.83 12.07 48.16
N TYR A 622 -27.15 11.32 47.28
CA TYR A 622 -25.73 11.02 47.41
C TYR A 622 -24.85 12.08 46.75
N ALA A 623 -23.63 12.26 47.26
CA ALA A 623 -22.65 13.16 46.66
C ALA A 623 -22.32 12.76 45.22
N LYS A 624 -22.16 13.75 44.33
CA LYS A 624 -21.76 13.52 42.94
C LYS A 624 -20.28 13.11 42.88
N THR A 625 -20.00 11.81 42.80
CA THR A 625 -18.66 11.28 42.52
C THR A 625 -18.56 10.68 41.11
N PRO A 626 -17.35 10.51 40.55
CA PRO A 626 -17.14 9.81 39.28
C PRO A 626 -17.82 8.44 39.22
N GLU A 627 -17.73 7.66 40.30
CA GLU A 627 -18.35 6.34 40.43
C GLU A 627 -19.88 6.46 40.52
N HIS A 628 -20.37 7.46 41.26
CA HIS A 628 -21.79 7.70 41.44
C HIS A 628 -22.54 7.93 40.10
N LEU A 629 -21.92 8.59 39.12
CA LEU A 629 -22.50 8.76 37.79
C LEU A 629 -22.79 7.43 37.07
N VAL A 630 -21.99 6.40 37.35
CA VAL A 630 -22.11 5.07 36.72
C VAL A 630 -23.18 4.24 37.41
N PHE A 631 -23.28 4.29 38.75
CA PHE A 631 -24.14 3.41 39.54
C PHE A 631 -25.49 4.02 39.95
N CYS A 632 -25.68 5.34 39.82
CA CYS A 632 -26.93 6.00 40.21
C CYS A 632 -28.09 5.69 39.23
N GLU A 633 -29.14 5.03 39.71
CA GLU A 633 -30.33 4.72 38.92
C GLU A 633 -31.00 5.97 38.29
N ILE A 634 -31.01 7.10 38.98
CA ILE A 634 -31.60 8.35 38.46
C ILE A 634 -30.75 8.90 37.30
N SER A 635 -29.43 8.77 37.39
CA SER A 635 -28.49 9.17 36.34
C SER A 635 -28.56 8.22 35.13
N GLN A 636 -28.80 6.92 35.37
CA GLN A 636 -29.02 5.90 34.34
C GLN A 636 -30.38 6.04 33.64
N ARG A 637 -31.47 6.40 34.35
CA ARG A 637 -32.80 6.62 33.75
C ARG A 637 -32.83 7.81 32.78
N LYS A 638 -31.94 8.81 32.97
CA LYS A 638 -31.76 9.91 32.01
C LYS A 638 -30.99 9.52 30.74
N VAL A 639 -30.22 8.42 30.74
CA VAL A 639 -29.48 7.88 29.57
C VAL A 639 -29.26 6.36 29.74
N PRO A 640 -30.04 5.48 29.11
CA PRO A 640 -29.96 4.04 29.34
C PRO A 640 -28.82 3.41 28.55
N CYS A 641 -27.56 3.45 29.04
CA CYS A 641 -26.47 2.60 28.48
C CYS A 641 -25.13 2.62 29.27
N LEU A 642 -25.12 2.42 30.59
CA LEU A 642 -23.84 2.22 31.34
C LEU A 642 -23.69 0.83 32.00
N ALA A 643 -24.75 0.02 32.04
CA ALA A 643 -24.74 -1.25 32.79
C ALA A 643 -24.19 -2.48 32.03
N GLY A 644 -23.80 -2.34 30.76
CA GLY A 644 -23.54 -3.50 29.88
C GLY A 644 -22.09 -3.91 29.62
N GLN A 645 -21.09 -3.21 30.16
CA GLN A 645 -19.67 -3.47 29.82
C GLN A 645 -18.70 -3.43 31.01
N ALA A 646 -19.20 -3.60 32.23
CA ALA A 646 -18.35 -3.93 33.37
C ALA A 646 -18.28 -5.46 33.49
N GLY A 647 -17.39 -6.08 32.71
CA GLY A 647 -16.94 -7.43 33.00
C GLY A 647 -16.28 -7.43 34.38
N THR A 648 -16.69 -8.37 35.23
CA THR A 648 -16.08 -8.63 36.53
C THR A 648 -14.57 -8.89 36.37
N PRO A 649 -13.70 -8.30 37.22
CA PRO A 649 -12.29 -8.66 37.24
C PRO A 649 -12.17 -10.07 37.83
N THR A 650 -11.61 -10.99 37.05
CA THR A 650 -10.89 -12.18 37.55
C THR A 650 -9.41 -11.95 37.36
#